data_AF-A0A8J3FIZ9-F1
#
_entry.id   AF-A0A8J3FIZ9-F1
#
_cell.length_a   1.000
_cell.length_b   1.000
_cell.length_c   1.000
_cell.angle_alpha   90.00
_cell.angle_beta   90.00
_cell.angle_gamma   90.00
#
_symmetry.space_group_name_H-M   'P 1'
#
loop_
_entity.id
_entity.type
_entity.pdbx_description
1 polymer ?
#
loop_
_entity_poly.entity_id
_entity_poly.type
_entity_poly.pdbx_seq_one_letter_code
_entity_poly.pdbx_strand_id
1 'polypeptide(L)'
;MNSIFKFELRQNPKLWTMSLFVLIMIFIGVFCGNKFNLTAGEGIYLNSPYTIGFMMGMLSLSIIFFAILYSCQILFKEWDAKFDIMFFSLPLSKTTYLKGKFWFLFFKTALSFVLIILGFIIGQNLRIGPEMQTSFSIWHYLYPLLVFGLLNCFFVCSFLFFVAYSTHKKLLVVVAGLLLYVLYMVLLVFSNSPFMSSSLPQSIEAQQLSAFLDPFGLSAYFFEARTFSVHQKNELIVPLSGILLINRLIVVTLSGFFLWLSYRLFSFSKRKVNKAHKKTEIVKTYSFVKLKEIKTTQLYFGNLTGIKSVFSFAKIDVIYLFKSVSIVAVSILLIFYVGMEMFADIDKGIRLPEKFASSGLLATSISENFHLFGLLILVYFINDLYWRSHTSGFDLIERSTFFSSSKLLGHFMSVSLLVFFFTFLLIAEGLIFQFSYNYFKIDWYAYLGVITFNTIPLILFAAFLLLINDIFKNRFVALGVSTVAVFALATPLSNMIFPYPLVQIFSSFKGSFSEFNGYGIYISAFSQRLLFGVSLIVLLWFINEFMKTKAWTIRKTIFVSTVLILGAFSATLFMEGYIPKNEEKSILDAIHYEQNYRKYEMLPQPTINEVNTDIQLYPSKNAYQIHGDYVLTNQTEKPIENILINFHPDLKVDDALFKSNGNSLKLEEYVTEIKLQKPLEPYERATLSFNLSYKWFAVNGHQSFNAIIENGSFMRISNYFPSIGYQKDREIEEELKREEFQLGKASEIKKLEAPEVFKNDFINLNMTVSTEASQTAIGTGDLAKQWSDANRNYFNYKAEYIPFRFAVSSAVYEHKEVQHKNIEINVFYTKNHFENVDHLLDNAKLTLDYCTDNFGKYPFKSINFVEVSSFTRGFAATAYPSAIFMTEDMIFHTNLEGDKKQDVINELAGHELSHLWWGNSQINPDDREGASMLTETLAMYTEMMLYKKMYGKGKMMERLKIHQQIYENEKGLSENQPLYKVAYGNSHIAYSKGAIVIVKLTELIGEDYVNMALKNFLLNNQYPKKPTTLDLLEEFYKVVPNDNLKSKIETLFKEI
;
A
#
# COMPACT_ATOMS: atom_id res chain seq x y z
N MET A 1 21.53 46.94 13.88
CA MET A 1 20.33 46.28 13.30
C MET A 1 20.27 46.62 11.81
N ASN A 2 20.38 45.63 10.92
CA ASN A 2 20.58 45.82 9.47
C ASN A 2 19.41 46.63 8.83
N SER A 3 19.74 47.70 8.11
CA SER A 3 18.77 48.62 7.50
C SER A 3 17.90 47.96 6.43
N ILE A 4 18.45 47.01 5.67
CA ILE A 4 17.75 46.29 4.60
C ILE A 4 16.72 45.32 5.20
N PHE A 5 17.09 44.63 6.28
CA PHE A 5 16.15 43.77 7.00
C PHE A 5 14.95 44.57 7.54
N LYS A 6 15.21 45.74 8.15
CA LYS A 6 14.14 46.65 8.60
C LYS A 6 13.27 47.16 7.45
N PHE A 7 13.87 47.47 6.31
CA PHE A 7 13.15 47.94 5.13
C PHE A 7 12.18 46.86 4.61
N GLU A 8 12.65 45.62 4.48
CA GLU A 8 11.80 44.51 4.04
C GLU A 8 10.68 44.18 5.04
N LEU A 9 10.94 44.31 6.34
CA LEU A 9 9.91 44.17 7.40
C LEU A 9 8.83 45.27 7.34
N ARG A 10 9.21 46.50 6.97
CA ARG A 10 8.27 47.63 6.88
C ARG A 10 7.38 47.59 5.64
N GLN A 11 7.76 46.83 4.61
CA GLN A 11 6.88 46.57 3.47
C GLN A 11 5.78 45.58 3.88
N ASN A 12 4.72 46.10 4.49
CA ASN A 12 3.56 45.31 4.87
C ASN A 12 2.69 44.98 3.64
N PRO A 13 2.31 43.71 3.42
CA PRO A 13 1.13 43.40 2.62
C PRO A 13 -0.12 43.96 3.31
N LYS A 14 -1.24 44.10 2.58
CA LYS A 14 -2.52 44.56 3.16
C LYS A 14 -2.85 43.70 4.40
N LEU A 15 -3.17 44.33 5.54
CA LEU A 15 -3.36 43.68 6.85
C LEU A 15 -4.19 42.38 6.75
N TRP A 16 -5.29 42.40 6.00
CA TRP A 16 -6.17 41.25 5.81
C TRP A 16 -5.49 40.04 5.14
N THR A 17 -4.61 40.27 4.15
CA THR A 17 -3.89 39.17 3.47
C THR A 17 -2.86 38.49 4.39
N MET A 18 -2.26 39.25 5.31
CA MET A 18 -1.35 38.71 6.32
C MET A 18 -2.12 37.91 7.37
N SER A 19 -3.24 38.45 7.88
CA SER A 19 -4.10 37.73 8.83
C SER A 19 -4.64 36.43 8.24
N LEU A 20 -5.07 36.45 6.97
CA LEU A 20 -5.53 35.26 6.27
C LEU A 20 -4.40 34.22 6.12
N PHE A 21 -3.20 34.65 5.75
CA PHE A 21 -2.04 33.75 5.66
C PHE A 21 -1.73 33.09 7.00
N VAL A 22 -1.67 33.85 8.10
CA VAL A 22 -1.44 33.33 9.45
C VAL A 22 -2.51 32.31 9.83
N LEU A 23 -3.78 32.63 9.57
CA LEU A 23 -4.89 31.74 9.87
C LEU A 23 -4.84 30.43 9.08
N ILE A 24 -4.50 30.48 7.79
CA ILE A 24 -4.30 29.29 6.95
C ILE A 24 -3.18 28.41 7.49
N MET A 25 -2.05 29.00 7.88
CA MET A 25 -0.89 28.25 8.40
C MET A 25 -1.20 27.55 9.72
N ILE A 26 -1.89 28.24 10.63
CA ILE A 26 -2.36 27.65 11.89
C ILE A 26 -3.38 26.55 11.59
N PHE A 27 -4.33 26.78 10.68
CA PHE A 27 -5.34 25.79 10.32
C PHE A 27 -4.73 24.50 9.73
N ILE A 28 -3.74 24.64 8.83
CA ILE A 28 -2.97 23.49 8.32
C ILE A 28 -2.32 22.74 9.48
N GLY A 29 -1.69 23.46 10.41
CA GLY A 29 -1.13 22.87 11.62
C GLY A 29 -2.16 22.12 12.45
N VAL A 30 -3.33 22.73 12.73
CA VAL A 30 -4.43 22.13 13.52
C VAL A 30 -4.94 20.86 12.84
N PHE A 31 -5.12 20.90 11.52
CA PHE A 31 -5.50 19.73 10.75
C PHE A 31 -4.45 18.61 10.88
N CYS A 32 -3.17 18.95 10.75
CA CYS A 32 -2.10 17.98 10.91
C CYS A 32 -2.07 17.39 12.32
N GLY A 33 -2.23 18.20 13.36
CA GLY A 33 -2.23 17.74 14.75
C GLY A 33 -3.47 16.94 15.16
N ASN A 34 -4.63 17.19 14.53
CA ASN A 34 -5.91 16.59 14.93
C ASN A 34 -6.36 15.43 14.01
N LYS A 35 -6.04 15.44 12.72
CA LYS A 35 -6.54 14.43 11.75
C LYS A 35 -5.46 13.69 10.96
N PHE A 36 -4.28 14.27 10.77
CA PHE A 36 -3.21 13.62 10.00
C PHE A 36 -2.29 12.82 10.94
N ASN A 37 -2.49 11.50 11.01
CA ASN A 37 -1.70 10.61 11.85
C ASN A 37 -0.93 9.58 11.06
N LEU A 38 0.32 9.43 11.46
CA LEU A 38 1.15 8.30 11.10
C LEU A 38 1.54 7.67 12.44
N THR A 39 0.89 6.55 12.77
CA THR A 39 1.20 5.79 13.98
C THR A 39 2.61 5.24 13.86
N ALA A 40 3.45 5.54 14.85
CA ALA A 40 4.83 5.06 14.89
C ALA A 40 4.92 3.56 15.17
N GLY A 41 3.90 3.00 15.82
CA GLY A 41 3.83 1.61 16.29
C GLY A 41 2.68 1.46 17.29
N GLU A 42 2.29 0.22 17.57
CA GLU A 42 1.33 -0.13 18.61
C GLU A 42 1.85 0.24 20.01
N GLY A 43 0.99 0.79 20.85
CA GLY A 43 1.34 1.23 22.21
C GLY A 43 2.18 2.52 22.30
N ILE A 44 2.58 3.13 21.17
CA ILE A 44 3.24 4.43 21.15
C ILE A 44 2.19 5.55 21.08
N TYR A 45 2.14 6.41 22.09
CA TYR A 45 1.18 7.50 22.12
C TYR A 45 1.45 8.55 21.02
N LEU A 46 0.38 9.17 20.53
CA LEU A 46 0.44 10.16 19.45
C LEU A 46 1.11 11.47 19.86
N ASN A 47 1.10 11.79 21.16
CA ASN A 47 1.78 12.94 21.77
C ASN A 47 3.06 12.54 22.53
N SER A 48 3.58 11.33 22.31
CA SER A 48 4.89 10.93 22.83
C SER A 48 6.02 11.80 22.27
N PRO A 49 7.13 11.99 23.02
CA PRO A 49 8.28 12.73 22.53
C PRO A 49 8.86 12.16 21.22
N TYR A 50 8.79 10.83 21.04
CA TYR A 50 9.20 10.18 19.79
C TYR A 50 8.29 10.58 18.61
N THR A 51 6.97 10.40 18.74
CA THR A 51 6.02 10.71 17.67
C THR A 51 6.05 12.20 17.33
N ILE A 52 6.18 13.10 18.31
CA ILE A 52 6.29 14.54 18.06
C ILE A 52 7.58 14.87 17.28
N GLY A 53 8.72 14.29 17.66
CA GLY A 53 9.99 14.50 16.95
C GLY A 53 9.94 14.02 15.51
N PHE A 54 9.39 12.82 15.30
CA PHE A 54 9.12 12.24 13.99
C PHE A 54 8.21 13.14 13.13
N MET A 55 7.04 13.53 13.65
CA MET A 55 6.07 14.37 12.93
C MET A 55 6.64 15.75 12.62
N MET A 56 7.39 16.36 13.55
CA MET A 56 8.08 17.64 13.33
C MET A 56 9.12 17.54 12.21
N GLY A 57 9.93 16.48 12.21
CA GLY A 57 10.94 16.26 11.18
C GLY A 57 10.30 16.08 9.80
N MET A 58 9.18 15.35 9.69
CA MET A 58 8.43 15.25 8.43
C MET A 58 7.79 16.57 8.01
N LEU A 59 7.12 17.28 8.92
CA LEU A 59 6.52 18.59 8.63
C LEU A 59 7.60 19.59 8.18
N SER A 60 8.85 19.43 8.62
CA SER A 60 9.97 20.30 8.22
C SER A 60 10.25 20.29 6.71
N LEU A 61 9.73 19.33 5.94
CA LEU A 61 9.80 19.36 4.47
C LEU A 61 9.02 20.53 3.85
N SER A 62 7.97 21.00 4.53
CA SER A 62 7.22 22.19 4.11
C SER A 62 8.11 23.44 4.05
N ILE A 63 9.25 23.46 4.77
CA ILE A 63 10.27 24.53 4.72
C ILE A 63 10.78 24.71 3.29
N ILE A 64 10.97 23.64 2.52
CA ILE A 64 11.42 23.71 1.12
C ILE A 64 10.45 24.57 0.31
N PHE A 65 9.15 24.31 0.46
CA PHE A 65 8.09 25.03 -0.26
C PHE A 65 8.09 26.52 0.11
N PHE A 66 8.12 26.86 1.40
CA PHE A 66 8.16 28.26 1.85
C PHE A 66 9.43 28.97 1.38
N ALA A 67 10.58 28.30 1.51
CA ALA A 67 11.85 28.87 1.13
C ALA A 67 11.93 29.12 -0.39
N ILE A 68 11.40 28.23 -1.24
CA ILE A 68 11.33 28.44 -2.70
C ILE A 68 10.45 29.65 -3.02
N LEU A 69 9.23 29.70 -2.46
CA LEU A 69 8.28 30.79 -2.69
C LEU A 69 8.87 32.14 -2.30
N TYR A 70 9.40 32.24 -1.08
CA TYR A 70 9.99 33.47 -0.58
C TYR A 70 11.29 33.83 -1.28
N SER A 71 12.13 32.85 -1.65
CA SER A 71 13.35 33.12 -2.42
C SER A 71 13.03 33.76 -3.77
N CYS A 72 12.04 33.22 -4.50
CA CYS A 72 11.63 33.75 -5.80
C CYS A 72 11.05 35.17 -5.70
N GLN A 73 10.38 35.51 -4.59
CA GLN A 73 9.79 36.83 -4.38
C GLN A 73 10.78 37.86 -3.83
N ILE A 74 11.66 37.47 -2.91
CA ILE A 74 12.51 38.38 -2.13
C ILE A 74 13.87 38.59 -2.79
N LEU A 75 14.50 37.52 -3.30
CA LEU A 75 15.86 37.57 -3.84
C LEU A 75 15.90 38.10 -5.26
N PHE A 76 14.81 37.94 -6.03
CA PHE A 76 14.72 38.42 -7.41
C PHE A 76 13.99 39.75 -7.59
N LYS A 77 13.41 40.27 -6.50
CA LYS A 77 12.56 41.46 -6.46
C LYS A 77 13.13 42.64 -7.24
N GLU A 78 14.39 42.99 -7.00
CA GLU A 78 15.02 44.14 -7.64
C GLU A 78 15.24 43.93 -9.15
N TRP A 79 15.57 42.71 -9.58
CA TRP A 79 15.75 42.37 -10.99
C TRP A 79 14.41 42.30 -11.74
N ASP A 80 13.38 41.72 -11.13
CA ASP A 80 12.04 41.64 -11.72
C ASP A 80 11.43 43.02 -11.94
N ALA A 81 11.61 43.91 -10.96
CA ALA A 81 11.18 45.30 -11.05
C ALA A 81 12.06 46.16 -11.97
N LYS A 82 13.15 45.60 -12.53
CA LYS A 82 14.20 46.34 -13.27
C LYS A 82 14.75 47.55 -12.51
N PHE A 83 14.76 47.46 -11.18
CA PHE A 83 15.20 48.51 -10.27
C PHE A 83 16.60 48.22 -9.68
N ASP A 84 17.20 47.10 -10.06
CA ASP A 84 18.53 46.63 -9.67
C ASP A 84 19.61 47.69 -9.89
N ILE A 85 19.59 48.38 -11.04
CA ILE A 85 20.61 49.38 -11.40
C ILE A 85 20.56 50.59 -10.46
N MET A 86 19.37 51.07 -10.12
CA MET A 86 19.20 52.22 -9.22
C MET A 86 19.53 51.81 -7.78
N PHE A 87 19.03 50.66 -7.34
CA PHE A 87 19.22 50.20 -5.97
C PHE A 87 20.69 49.85 -5.65
N PHE A 88 21.41 49.22 -6.59
CA PHE A 88 22.82 48.84 -6.40
C PHE A 88 23.81 50.01 -6.58
N SER A 89 23.33 51.20 -6.98
CA SER A 89 24.12 52.43 -7.01
C SER A 89 24.20 53.16 -5.66
N LEU A 90 23.37 52.76 -4.69
CA LEU A 90 23.40 53.28 -3.33
C LEU A 90 24.69 52.83 -2.60
N PRO A 91 25.18 53.60 -1.60
CA PRO A 91 26.39 53.26 -0.84
C PRO A 91 26.14 52.10 0.16
N LEU A 92 25.71 50.96 -0.34
CA LEU A 92 25.44 49.74 0.43
C LEU A 92 26.63 48.81 0.37
N SER A 93 27.13 48.39 1.54
CA SER A 93 28.17 47.36 1.56
C SER A 93 27.58 46.00 1.18
N LYS A 94 28.40 45.19 0.49
CA LYS A 94 28.06 43.82 0.08
C LYS A 94 27.61 42.95 1.25
N THR A 95 28.30 43.07 2.39
CA THR A 95 27.97 42.35 3.63
C THR A 95 26.61 42.78 4.19
N THR A 96 26.31 44.08 4.19
CA THR A 96 25.02 44.60 4.69
C THR A 96 23.87 44.14 3.80
N TYR A 97 24.04 44.17 2.47
CA TYR A 97 23.02 43.71 1.53
C TYR A 97 22.70 42.22 1.70
N LEU A 98 23.72 41.36 1.61
CA LEU A 98 23.51 39.91 1.66
C LEU A 98 22.99 39.45 3.03
N LYS A 99 23.56 39.95 4.14
CA LYS A 99 23.05 39.61 5.49
C LYS A 99 21.60 40.06 5.66
N GLY A 100 21.22 41.22 5.12
CA GLY A 100 19.87 41.75 5.25
C GLY A 100 18.84 40.90 4.53
N LYS A 101 19.13 40.53 3.27
CA LYS A 101 18.27 39.66 2.45
C LYS A 101 18.19 38.24 3.01
N PHE A 102 19.31 37.65 3.41
CA PHE A 102 19.34 36.29 3.94
C PHE A 102 18.55 36.17 5.25
N TRP A 103 18.81 37.03 6.24
CA TRP A 103 18.11 36.97 7.52
C TRP A 103 16.61 37.24 7.37
N PHE A 104 16.20 38.04 6.39
CA PHE A 104 14.79 38.26 6.09
C PHE A 104 14.12 37.01 5.48
N LEU A 105 14.79 36.36 4.53
CA LEU A 105 14.35 35.08 3.96
C LEU A 105 14.24 34.00 5.04
N PHE A 106 15.27 33.84 5.86
CA PHE A 106 15.29 32.88 6.98
C PHE A 106 14.17 33.18 7.97
N PHE A 107 14.02 34.44 8.41
CA PHE A 107 12.98 34.83 9.36
C PHE A 107 11.57 34.52 8.84
N LYS A 108 11.25 34.87 7.59
CA LYS A 108 9.93 34.56 7.02
C LYS A 108 9.66 33.07 6.92
N THR A 109 10.66 32.30 6.51
CA THR A 109 10.56 30.84 6.38
C THR A 109 10.37 30.19 7.75
N ALA A 110 11.19 30.58 8.74
CA ALA A 110 11.11 30.07 10.11
C ALA A 110 9.79 30.46 10.80
N LEU A 111 9.33 31.71 10.62
CA LEU A 111 8.04 32.16 11.17
C LEU A 111 6.88 31.34 10.60
N SER A 112 6.86 31.11 9.28
CA SER A 112 5.86 30.28 8.62
C SER A 112 5.85 28.86 9.20
N PHE A 113 7.02 28.25 9.40
CA PHE A 113 7.11 26.93 10.00
C PHE A 113 6.62 26.92 11.46
N VAL A 114 7.04 27.89 12.27
CA VAL A 114 6.57 28.04 13.67
C VAL A 114 5.05 28.17 13.75
N LEU A 115 4.41 28.89 12.82
CA LEU A 115 2.94 28.99 12.78
C LEU A 115 2.25 27.65 12.51
N ILE A 116 2.81 26.82 11.63
CA ILE A 116 2.31 25.45 11.42
C ILE A 116 2.46 24.64 12.69
N ILE A 117 3.61 24.73 13.37
CA ILE A 117 3.87 23.99 14.60
C ILE A 117 2.97 24.44 15.75
N LEU A 118 2.70 25.75 15.88
CA LEU A 118 1.71 26.24 16.82
C LEU A 118 0.32 25.66 16.54
N GLY A 119 -0.08 25.59 15.27
CA GLY A 119 -1.30 24.89 14.87
C GLY A 119 -1.26 23.41 15.21
N PHE A 120 -0.13 22.72 14.99
CA PHE A 120 0.04 21.30 15.29
C PHE A 120 -0.09 21.01 16.79
N ILE A 121 0.50 21.85 17.65
CA ILE A 121 0.35 21.77 19.10
C ILE A 121 -1.13 21.92 19.48
N ILE A 122 -1.83 22.92 18.93
CA ILE A 122 -3.27 23.12 19.18
C ILE A 122 -4.06 21.89 18.72
N GLY A 123 -3.80 21.39 17.50
CA GLY A 123 -4.49 20.24 16.94
C GLY A 123 -4.32 18.96 17.77
N GLN A 124 -3.11 18.69 18.25
CA GLN A 124 -2.84 17.53 19.11
C GLN A 124 -3.56 17.63 20.46
N ASN A 125 -3.57 18.82 21.09
CA ASN A 125 -4.26 19.01 22.37
C ASN A 125 -5.80 19.00 22.27
N LEU A 126 -6.37 19.14 21.07
CA LEU A 126 -7.80 18.99 20.85
C LEU A 126 -8.26 17.53 20.82
N ARG A 127 -7.32 16.58 20.81
CA ARG A 127 -7.65 15.15 20.79
C ARG A 127 -7.93 14.62 22.18
N ILE A 128 -8.91 13.72 22.23
CA ILE A 128 -9.32 12.99 23.42
C ILE A 128 -9.42 11.53 23.00
N GLY A 129 -8.74 10.63 23.70
CA GLY A 129 -8.75 9.20 23.40
C GLY A 129 -7.63 8.45 24.13
N PRO A 130 -7.72 7.10 24.20
CA PRO A 130 -6.73 6.25 24.88
C PRO A 130 -5.34 6.31 24.22
N GLU A 131 -5.25 6.75 22.96
CA GLU A 131 -4.01 6.91 22.19
C GLU A 131 -3.19 8.17 22.56
N MET A 132 -3.67 8.98 23.50
CA MET A 132 -3.02 10.21 23.97
C MET A 132 -2.59 10.07 25.42
N GLN A 133 -1.35 10.49 25.72
CA GLN A 133 -0.92 10.71 27.11
C GLN A 133 -1.68 11.89 27.72
N THR A 134 -1.96 11.80 29.02
CA THR A 134 -2.64 12.85 29.79
C THR A 134 -1.73 14.03 30.12
N SER A 135 -0.41 13.87 30.09
CA SER A 135 0.57 14.90 30.44
C SER A 135 1.00 15.73 29.23
N PHE A 136 0.98 17.06 29.37
CA PHE A 136 1.52 17.98 28.37
C PHE A 136 2.92 18.46 28.76
N SER A 137 3.91 18.22 27.89
CA SER A 137 5.27 18.72 28.05
C SER A 137 5.65 19.62 26.89
N ILE A 138 5.87 20.91 27.17
CA ILE A 138 6.29 21.89 26.15
C ILE A 138 7.64 21.55 25.53
N TRP A 139 8.52 20.88 26.30
CA TRP A 139 9.86 20.52 25.84
C TRP A 139 9.83 19.48 24.73
N HIS A 140 8.82 18.59 24.71
CA HIS A 140 8.63 17.60 23.63
C HIS A 140 8.43 18.29 22.27
N TYR A 141 7.92 19.52 22.24
CA TYR A 141 7.69 20.29 21.02
C TYR A 141 8.82 21.27 20.72
N LEU A 142 9.36 21.94 21.74
CA LEU A 142 10.40 22.94 21.58
C LEU A 142 11.73 22.32 21.12
N TYR A 143 12.11 21.17 21.67
CA TYR A 143 13.34 20.48 21.30
C TYR A 143 13.39 20.12 19.79
N PRO A 144 12.43 19.38 19.21
CA PRO A 144 12.48 19.06 17.79
C PRO A 144 12.24 20.29 16.89
N LEU A 145 11.57 21.34 17.37
CA LEU A 145 11.46 22.61 16.64
C LEU A 145 12.85 23.26 16.44
N LEU A 146 13.72 23.19 17.44
CA LEU A 146 15.09 23.68 17.34
C LEU A 146 15.93 22.79 16.41
N VAL A 147 15.88 21.47 16.60
CA VAL A 147 16.72 20.48 15.90
C VAL A 147 16.33 20.32 14.43
N PHE A 148 15.03 20.25 14.12
CA PHE A 148 14.53 20.08 12.76
C PHE A 148 14.08 21.41 12.18
N GLY A 149 13.20 22.15 12.86
CA GLY A 149 12.62 23.37 12.31
C GLY A 149 13.63 24.45 11.96
N LEU A 150 14.38 24.95 12.94
CA LEU A 150 15.29 26.07 12.74
C LEU A 150 16.54 25.69 11.93
N LEU A 151 17.15 24.53 12.20
CA LEU A 151 18.33 24.08 11.47
C LEU A 151 18.00 23.78 10.00
N ASN A 152 16.88 23.11 9.71
CA ASN A 152 16.48 22.85 8.32
C ASN A 152 16.11 24.15 7.60
N CYS A 153 15.45 25.11 8.27
CA CYS A 153 15.24 26.46 7.73
C CYS A 153 16.55 27.13 7.35
N PHE A 154 17.56 27.04 8.22
CA PHE A 154 18.86 27.67 8.00
C PHE A 154 19.57 27.07 6.79
N PHE A 155 19.56 25.74 6.68
CA PHE A 155 20.15 25.00 5.56
C PHE A 155 19.47 25.29 4.23
N VAL A 156 18.15 25.10 4.16
CA VAL A 156 17.38 25.29 2.91
C VAL A 156 17.50 26.74 2.43
N CYS A 157 17.36 27.72 3.34
CA CYS A 157 17.53 29.11 2.96
C CYS A 157 18.95 29.40 2.47
N SER A 158 19.99 28.85 3.10
CA SER A 158 21.39 29.07 2.71
C SER A 158 21.69 28.50 1.32
N PHE A 159 21.19 27.30 1.04
CA PHE A 159 21.35 26.65 -0.25
C PHE A 159 20.61 27.39 -1.38
N LEU A 160 19.34 27.73 -1.19
CA LEU A 160 18.56 28.45 -2.20
C LEU A 160 19.10 29.87 -2.43
N PHE A 161 19.59 30.52 -1.38
CA PHE A 161 20.25 31.82 -1.47
C PHE A 161 21.52 31.74 -2.32
N PHE A 162 22.33 30.70 -2.12
CA PHE A 162 23.49 30.41 -2.96
C PHE A 162 23.11 30.22 -4.44
N VAL A 163 22.13 29.37 -4.73
CA VAL A 163 21.70 29.11 -6.11
C VAL A 163 21.14 30.39 -6.76
N ALA A 164 20.35 31.17 -6.03
CA ALA A 164 19.75 32.41 -6.53
C ALA A 164 20.82 33.41 -6.99
N TYR A 165 21.82 33.68 -6.15
CA TYR A 165 22.87 34.66 -6.46
C TYR A 165 24.00 34.13 -7.34
N SER A 166 24.20 32.81 -7.41
CA SER A 166 25.14 32.21 -8.36
C SER A 166 24.60 32.20 -9.79
N THR A 167 23.29 31.93 -9.94
CA THR A 167 22.70 31.67 -11.26
C THR A 167 21.90 32.84 -11.84
N HIS A 168 21.33 33.69 -10.99
CA HIS A 168 20.37 34.74 -11.36
C HIS A 168 19.19 34.22 -12.20
N LYS A 169 18.81 32.94 -12.05
CA LYS A 169 17.67 32.32 -12.75
C LYS A 169 16.71 31.70 -11.76
N LYS A 170 15.47 32.20 -11.71
CA LYS A 170 14.38 31.64 -10.87
C LYS A 170 14.17 30.14 -11.09
N LEU A 171 14.24 29.70 -12.35
CA LEU A 171 14.15 28.29 -12.74
C LEU A 171 15.12 27.41 -11.94
N LEU A 172 16.39 27.83 -11.83
CA LEU A 172 17.40 27.03 -11.15
C LEU A 172 17.19 27.00 -9.64
N VAL A 173 16.58 28.02 -9.04
CA VAL A 173 16.21 28.02 -7.62
C VAL A 173 15.08 27.04 -7.34
N VAL A 174 14.05 27.02 -8.19
CA VAL A 174 12.95 26.04 -8.07
C VAL A 174 13.47 24.61 -8.25
N VAL A 175 14.27 24.37 -9.29
CA VAL A 175 14.88 23.05 -9.54
C VAL A 175 15.80 22.65 -8.39
N ALA A 176 16.59 23.56 -7.84
CA ALA A 176 17.47 23.25 -6.72
C ALA A 176 16.68 22.87 -5.45
N GLY A 177 15.61 23.61 -5.13
CA GLY A 177 14.74 23.25 -4.00
C GLY A 177 14.03 21.91 -4.20
N LEU A 178 13.59 21.62 -5.43
CA LEU A 178 13.07 20.31 -5.78
C LEU A 178 14.13 19.21 -5.61
N LEU A 179 15.35 19.43 -6.08
CA LEU A 179 16.44 18.46 -5.92
C LEU A 179 16.79 18.18 -4.45
N LEU A 180 16.60 19.15 -3.54
CA LEU A 180 16.71 18.88 -2.10
C LEU A 180 15.63 17.95 -1.59
N TYR A 181 14.38 18.11 -2.06
CA TYR A 181 13.29 17.21 -1.71
C TYR A 181 13.53 15.79 -2.24
N VAL A 182 13.96 15.70 -3.51
CA VAL A 182 14.38 14.47 -4.17
C VAL A 182 15.47 13.77 -3.35
N LEU A 183 16.56 14.48 -3.03
CA LEU A 183 17.66 13.95 -2.24
C LEU A 183 17.19 13.41 -0.89
N TYR A 184 16.31 14.13 -0.20
CA TYR A 184 15.71 13.67 1.05
C TYR A 184 14.94 12.36 0.88
N MET A 185 14.08 12.26 -0.14
CA MET A 185 13.27 11.06 -0.38
C MET A 185 14.17 9.84 -0.70
N VAL A 186 15.25 10.01 -1.49
CA VAL A 186 16.22 8.92 -1.74
C VAL A 186 16.79 8.43 -0.42
N LEU A 187 17.26 9.34 0.43
CA LEU A 187 17.93 8.96 1.67
C LEU A 187 16.97 8.28 2.64
N LEU A 188 15.71 8.74 2.71
CA LEU A 188 14.70 8.11 3.54
C LEU A 188 14.42 6.64 3.20
N VAL A 189 14.44 6.26 1.91
CA VAL A 189 14.27 4.86 1.48
C VAL A 189 15.28 3.95 2.18
N PHE A 190 16.50 4.44 2.37
CA PHE A 190 17.56 3.69 3.03
C PHE A 190 17.55 3.80 4.57
N SER A 191 16.65 4.59 5.16
CA SER A 191 16.63 4.89 6.61
C SER A 191 15.76 3.95 7.46
N ASN A 192 15.09 2.98 6.84
CA ASN A 192 14.11 2.09 7.48
C ASN A 192 12.99 2.87 8.21
N SER A 193 12.53 3.96 7.59
CA SER A 193 11.55 4.87 8.16
C SER A 193 10.17 4.22 8.27
N PRO A 194 9.43 4.40 9.39
CA PRO A 194 8.02 4.02 9.49
C PRO A 194 7.11 4.67 8.43
N PHE A 195 7.56 5.77 7.83
CA PHE A 195 6.84 6.45 6.75
C PHE A 195 6.87 5.67 5.42
N MET A 196 7.93 4.89 5.18
CA MET A 196 8.05 4.04 4.01
C MET A 196 7.53 2.65 4.39
N SER A 197 6.22 2.56 4.63
CA SER A 197 5.54 1.39 5.22
C SER A 197 5.65 0.08 4.42
N SER A 198 6.23 0.12 3.22
CA SER A 198 6.55 -1.02 2.36
C SER A 198 8.06 -1.28 2.21
N SER A 199 8.92 -0.46 2.81
CA SER A 199 10.36 -0.65 2.73
C SER A 199 10.78 -1.82 3.59
N LEU A 200 11.30 -2.86 2.94
CA LEU A 200 11.93 -3.97 3.63
C LEU A 200 13.20 -3.49 4.35
N PRO A 201 13.63 -4.21 5.40
CA PRO A 201 14.82 -3.84 6.16
C PRO A 201 16.01 -3.57 5.23
N GLN A 202 16.58 -2.39 5.38
CA GLN A 202 17.79 -1.97 4.66
C GLN A 202 19.02 -2.34 5.46
N SER A 203 20.17 -2.54 4.81
CA SER A 203 21.41 -2.88 5.52
C SER A 203 21.78 -1.78 6.54
N ILE A 204 22.45 -2.17 7.63
CA ILE A 204 22.85 -1.22 8.68
C ILE A 204 23.78 -0.15 8.09
N GLU A 205 24.63 -0.53 7.15
CA GLU A 205 25.54 0.36 6.44
C GLU A 205 24.78 1.40 5.59
N ALA A 206 23.73 0.98 4.88
CA ALA A 206 22.87 1.87 4.11
C ALA A 206 22.12 2.84 5.04
N GLN A 207 21.60 2.36 6.17
CA GLN A 207 20.94 3.19 7.18
C GLN A 207 21.91 4.21 7.79
N GLN A 208 23.14 3.82 8.10
CA GLN A 208 24.17 4.72 8.60
C GLN A 208 24.53 5.80 7.57
N LEU A 209 24.74 5.40 6.32
CA LEU A 209 25.05 6.34 5.24
C LEU A 209 23.92 7.35 5.04
N SER A 210 22.67 6.86 5.01
CA SER A 210 21.48 7.71 4.97
C SER A 210 21.43 8.67 6.14
N ALA A 211 21.65 8.19 7.36
CA ALA A 211 21.68 9.01 8.56
C ALA A 211 22.76 10.11 8.51
N PHE A 212 23.92 9.87 7.90
CA PHE A 212 24.92 10.93 7.70
C PHE A 212 24.54 11.93 6.63
N LEU A 213 24.00 11.46 5.51
CA LEU A 213 23.77 12.29 4.33
C LEU A 213 22.45 13.07 4.37
N ASP A 214 21.47 12.64 5.17
CA ASP A 214 20.13 13.25 5.21
C ASP A 214 20.20 14.70 5.73
N PRO A 215 19.97 15.72 4.88
CA PRO A 215 20.06 17.10 5.31
C PRO A 215 18.93 17.52 6.27
N PHE A 216 17.81 16.80 6.29
CA PHE A 216 16.67 17.07 7.17
C PHE A 216 16.78 16.33 8.51
N GLY A 217 17.56 15.24 8.57
CA GLY A 217 18.00 14.57 9.81
C GLY A 217 17.02 13.55 10.36
N LEU A 218 15.96 13.24 9.64
CA LEU A 218 14.96 12.27 10.05
C LEU A 218 15.55 10.85 10.01
N SER A 219 16.41 10.57 9.03
CA SER A 219 17.11 9.28 8.91
C SER A 219 18.02 9.03 10.11
N ALA A 220 18.73 10.06 10.58
CA ALA A 220 19.55 9.97 11.78
C ALA A 220 18.72 9.83 13.06
N TYR A 221 17.54 10.45 13.09
CA TYR A 221 16.59 10.32 14.19
C TYR A 221 16.08 8.88 14.35
N PHE A 222 15.67 8.25 13.23
CA PHE A 222 15.26 6.84 13.25
C PHE A 222 16.41 5.91 13.62
N PHE A 223 17.60 6.16 13.06
CA PHE A 223 18.77 5.34 13.35
C PHE A 223 19.14 5.32 14.84
N GLU A 224 19.10 6.48 15.50
CA GLU A 224 19.42 6.59 16.93
C GLU A 224 18.32 5.98 17.82
N ALA A 225 17.05 6.13 17.43
CA ALA A 225 15.90 5.63 18.19
C ALA A 225 15.55 4.15 17.92
N ARG A 226 16.28 3.47 17.01
CA ARG A 226 15.92 2.10 16.58
C ARG A 226 15.86 1.09 17.73
N THR A 227 16.73 1.24 18.73
CA THR A 227 16.83 0.29 19.86
C THR A 227 15.88 0.63 21.00
N PHE A 228 15.11 1.73 20.90
CA PHE A 228 14.23 2.16 21.98
C PHE A 228 13.02 1.23 22.08
N SER A 229 12.69 0.80 23.30
CA SER A 229 11.41 0.12 23.56
C SER A 229 10.22 1.08 23.41
N VAL A 230 9.00 0.54 23.32
CA VAL A 230 7.76 1.34 23.29
C VAL A 230 7.70 2.31 24.49
N HIS A 231 8.03 1.81 25.68
CA HIS A 231 8.11 2.63 26.89
C HIS A 231 9.13 3.77 26.76
N GLN A 232 10.33 3.48 26.24
CA GLN A 232 11.35 4.51 26.02
C GLN A 232 10.91 5.55 24.98
N LYS A 233 10.23 5.16 23.90
CA LYS A 233 9.69 6.11 22.91
C LYS A 233 8.58 6.99 23.49
N ASN A 234 7.84 6.47 24.47
CA ASN A 234 6.77 7.19 25.16
C ASN A 234 7.26 8.20 26.21
N GLU A 235 8.44 7.99 26.80
CA GLU A 235 8.93 8.84 27.89
C GLU A 235 10.20 9.63 27.55
N LEU A 236 11.10 9.08 26.73
CA LEU A 236 12.40 9.66 26.45
C LEU A 236 12.40 10.41 25.12
N ILE A 237 12.98 11.61 25.15
CA ILE A 237 13.34 12.34 23.93
C ILE A 237 14.59 11.67 23.33
N VAL A 238 14.58 11.45 22.02
CA VAL A 238 15.77 10.98 21.29
C VAL A 238 16.90 12.00 21.48
N PRO A 239 18.01 11.63 22.14
CA PRO A 239 19.06 12.57 22.49
C PRO A 239 19.79 13.10 21.25
N LEU A 240 20.30 14.34 21.34
CA LEU A 240 21.19 14.90 20.31
C LEU A 240 22.61 14.34 20.51
N SER A 241 22.76 13.03 20.31
CA SER A 241 24.01 12.28 20.44
C SER A 241 24.32 11.50 19.16
N GLY A 242 25.42 10.78 19.16
CA GLY A 242 25.73 9.80 18.12
C GLY A 242 25.70 10.39 16.71
N ILE A 243 25.02 9.68 15.81
CA ILE A 243 24.95 10.08 14.39
C ILE A 243 24.07 11.30 14.19
N LEU A 244 23.01 11.47 15.01
CA LEU A 244 22.14 12.64 14.92
C LEU A 244 22.92 13.94 15.16
N LEU A 245 23.77 13.99 16.19
CA LEU A 245 24.62 15.17 16.44
C LEU A 245 25.57 15.45 15.27
N ILE A 246 26.26 14.41 14.78
CA ILE A 246 27.21 14.55 13.66
C ILE A 246 26.50 15.08 12.42
N ASN A 247 25.35 14.53 12.09
CA ASN A 247 24.52 14.95 10.97
C ASN A 247 24.11 16.43 11.11
N ARG A 248 23.61 16.85 12.28
CA ARG A 248 23.23 18.26 12.51
C ARG A 248 24.43 19.22 12.38
N LEU A 249 25.62 18.81 12.84
CA LEU A 249 26.85 19.59 12.67
C LEU A 249 27.27 19.71 11.20
N ILE A 250 27.19 18.61 10.42
CA ILE A 250 27.46 18.62 8.98
C ILE A 250 26.54 19.62 8.27
N VAL A 251 25.24 19.58 8.57
CA VAL A 251 24.24 20.47 7.96
C VAL A 251 24.52 21.94 8.27
N VAL A 252 24.87 22.27 9.52
CA VAL A 252 25.24 23.64 9.90
C VAL A 252 26.51 24.10 9.19
N THR A 253 27.53 23.25 9.11
CA THR A 253 28.80 23.56 8.42
C THR A 253 28.58 23.77 6.92
N LEU A 254 27.77 22.91 6.27
CA LEU A 254 27.39 23.07 4.86
C LEU A 254 26.58 24.35 4.61
N SER A 255 25.67 24.71 5.52
CA SER A 255 24.92 25.96 5.45
C SER A 255 25.87 27.17 5.48
N GLY A 256 26.84 27.16 6.39
CA GLY A 256 27.89 28.19 6.47
C GLY A 256 28.73 28.27 5.19
N PHE A 257 29.08 27.11 4.61
CA PHE A 257 29.80 27.02 3.34
C PHE A 257 29.01 27.65 2.17
N PHE A 258 27.70 27.36 2.05
CA PHE A 258 26.87 27.98 1.02
C PHE A 258 26.76 29.51 1.18
N LEU A 259 26.66 30.01 2.42
CA LEU A 259 26.67 31.45 2.68
C LEU A 259 28.00 32.10 2.33
N TRP A 260 29.11 31.45 2.65
CA TRP A 260 30.45 31.90 2.24
C TRP A 260 30.59 31.94 0.72
N LEU A 261 30.11 30.91 0.02
CA LEU A 261 30.15 30.84 -1.44
C LEU A 261 29.25 31.90 -2.09
N SER A 262 28.06 32.12 -1.53
CA SER A 262 27.15 33.21 -1.92
C SER A 262 27.83 34.57 -1.79
N TYR A 263 28.52 34.79 -0.66
CA TYR A 263 29.31 36.00 -0.44
C TYR A 263 30.44 36.11 -1.47
N ARG A 264 31.15 35.04 -1.82
CA ARG A 264 32.23 35.11 -2.81
C ARG A 264 31.71 35.44 -4.21
N LEU A 265 30.63 34.79 -4.64
CA LEU A 265 30.11 34.88 -6.02
C LEU A 265 29.29 36.13 -6.31
N PHE A 266 28.67 36.74 -5.29
CA PHE A 266 27.83 37.91 -5.48
C PHE A 266 28.62 39.14 -5.96
N SER A 267 28.07 39.87 -6.93
CA SER A 267 28.59 41.15 -7.43
C SER A 267 27.45 42.12 -7.69
N PHE A 268 27.62 43.38 -7.27
CA PHE A 268 26.70 44.48 -7.62
C PHE A 268 26.84 44.90 -9.08
N SER A 269 28.03 44.70 -9.68
CA SER A 269 28.26 45.00 -11.08
C SER A 269 27.73 43.86 -11.95
N LYS A 270 26.94 44.19 -12.98
CA LYS A 270 26.63 43.24 -14.06
C LYS A 270 27.96 42.78 -14.65
N ARG A 271 28.26 41.49 -14.50
CA ARG A 271 29.39 40.84 -15.19
C ARG A 271 29.33 41.33 -16.65
N LYS A 272 30.37 42.02 -17.13
CA LYS A 272 30.46 42.45 -18.53
C LYS A 272 30.28 41.19 -19.37
N VAL A 273 29.07 40.97 -19.86
CA VAL A 273 28.88 40.07 -20.98
C VAL A 273 29.57 40.82 -22.10
N ASN A 274 30.75 40.33 -22.50
CA ASN A 274 31.31 40.64 -23.81
C ASN A 274 30.36 40.06 -24.87
N LYS A 275 29.14 40.61 -24.95
CA LYS A 275 28.41 40.61 -26.20
C LYS A 275 29.26 41.52 -27.05
N ALA A 276 30.04 40.93 -27.94
CA ALA A 276 30.49 41.61 -29.13
C ALA A 276 29.25 42.33 -29.66
N HIS A 277 29.19 43.65 -29.46
CA HIS A 277 28.21 44.47 -30.13
C HIS A 277 28.56 44.35 -31.60
N LYS A 278 27.93 43.39 -32.30
CA LYS A 278 27.59 43.63 -33.69
C LYS A 278 26.78 44.92 -33.63
N LYS A 279 27.40 46.03 -34.04
CA LYS A 279 26.70 47.22 -34.49
C LYS A 279 25.77 46.73 -35.60
N THR A 280 24.55 46.36 -35.27
CA THR A 280 23.46 46.47 -36.23
C THR A 280 23.25 47.96 -36.36
N GLU A 281 23.88 48.54 -37.39
CA GLU A 281 23.37 49.77 -37.98
C GLU A 281 21.92 49.50 -38.33
N ILE A 282 21.01 50.16 -37.60
CA ILE A 282 19.63 50.26 -38.03
C ILE A 282 19.66 51.22 -39.22
N VAL A 283 19.88 50.66 -40.40
CA VAL A 283 19.52 51.34 -41.64
C VAL A 283 18.01 51.48 -41.58
N LYS A 284 17.50 52.70 -41.33
CA LYS A 284 16.10 53.03 -41.55
C LYS A 284 15.84 52.98 -43.05
N THR A 285 15.63 51.80 -43.58
CA THR A 285 15.11 51.64 -44.93
C THR A 285 13.63 51.95 -44.87
N TYR A 286 13.26 53.17 -45.23
CA TYR A 286 11.87 53.50 -45.53
C TYR A 286 11.52 52.83 -46.87
N SER A 287 11.12 51.57 -46.82
CA SER A 287 10.51 50.91 -47.97
C SER A 287 9.08 51.44 -48.09
N PHE A 288 8.82 52.28 -49.10
CA PHE A 288 7.46 52.47 -49.59
C PHE A 288 6.97 51.14 -50.17
N VAL A 289 6.30 50.34 -49.35
CA VAL A 289 5.56 49.19 -49.83
C VAL A 289 4.36 49.74 -50.58
N LYS A 290 4.34 49.61 -51.92
CA LYS A 290 3.09 49.68 -52.67
C LYS A 290 2.21 48.56 -52.12
N LEU A 291 1.22 48.93 -51.32
CA LEU A 291 0.15 48.02 -50.91
C LEU A 291 -0.44 47.45 -52.20
N LYS A 292 -0.16 46.17 -52.50
CA LYS A 292 -0.95 45.43 -53.48
C LYS A 292 -2.40 45.59 -53.07
N GLU A 293 -3.30 45.77 -54.03
CA GLU A 293 -4.74 45.72 -53.80
C GLU A 293 -5.04 44.58 -52.84
N ILE A 294 -5.58 44.94 -51.68
CA ILE A 294 -5.99 43.99 -50.66
C ILE A 294 -7.18 43.26 -51.27
N LYS A 295 -6.91 42.10 -51.90
CA LYS A 295 -7.98 41.14 -52.20
C LYS A 295 -8.53 40.69 -50.87
N THR A 296 -9.65 41.27 -50.46
CA THR A 296 -10.47 40.78 -49.37
C THR A 296 -10.97 39.39 -49.76
N THR A 297 -10.26 38.36 -49.29
CA THR A 297 -10.74 36.98 -49.39
C THR A 297 -12.09 36.90 -48.70
N GLN A 298 -13.10 36.32 -49.35
CA GLN A 298 -14.38 36.06 -48.69
C GLN A 298 -14.12 35.24 -47.42
N LEU A 299 -14.54 35.78 -46.28
CA LEU A 299 -14.40 35.12 -44.98
C LEU A 299 -15.42 33.99 -44.89
N TYR A 300 -14.96 32.76 -45.02
CA TYR A 300 -15.81 31.57 -44.90
C TYR A 300 -15.82 31.09 -43.44
N PHE A 301 -16.92 31.31 -42.72
CA PHE A 301 -17.10 30.91 -41.31
C PHE A 301 -17.88 29.58 -41.18
N GLY A 302 -17.42 28.54 -41.87
CA GLY A 302 -18.04 27.21 -41.82
C GLY A 302 -17.57 26.32 -40.66
N ASN A 303 -18.14 25.12 -40.55
CA ASN A 303 -17.78 24.13 -39.54
C ASN A 303 -16.30 23.71 -39.60
N LEU A 304 -15.73 23.61 -40.81
CA LEU A 304 -14.31 23.30 -41.03
C LEU A 304 -13.38 24.36 -40.42
N THR A 305 -13.74 25.65 -40.52
CA THR A 305 -12.99 26.74 -39.89
C THR A 305 -13.14 26.75 -38.37
N GLY A 306 -14.30 26.34 -37.85
CA GLY A 306 -14.50 26.10 -36.41
C GLY A 306 -13.55 25.03 -35.88
N ILE A 307 -13.46 23.87 -36.55
CA ILE A 307 -12.52 22.81 -36.19
C ILE A 307 -11.07 23.31 -36.26
N LYS A 308 -10.68 24.02 -37.34
CA LYS A 308 -9.33 24.63 -37.45
C LYS A 308 -9.04 25.61 -36.31
N SER A 309 -10.05 26.32 -35.79
CA SER A 309 -9.88 27.22 -34.65
C SER A 309 -9.56 26.47 -33.36
N VAL A 310 -10.19 25.30 -33.12
CA VAL A 310 -9.87 24.41 -31.98
C VAL A 310 -8.41 23.99 -32.05
N PHE A 311 -7.93 23.51 -33.20
CA PHE A 311 -6.52 23.14 -33.40
C PHE A 311 -5.58 24.35 -33.25
N SER A 312 -6.01 25.54 -33.64
CA SER A 312 -5.21 26.77 -33.49
C SER A 312 -5.03 27.14 -32.02
N PHE A 313 -6.12 27.14 -31.23
CA PHE A 313 -6.04 27.33 -29.78
C PHE A 313 -5.15 26.25 -29.15
N ALA A 314 -5.38 24.99 -29.52
CA ALA A 314 -4.62 23.89 -28.97
C ALA A 314 -3.11 23.99 -29.29
N LYS A 315 -2.76 24.39 -30.51
CA LYS A 315 -1.37 24.61 -30.92
C LYS A 315 -0.71 25.72 -30.10
N ILE A 316 -1.39 26.84 -29.88
CA ILE A 316 -0.86 27.97 -29.07
C ILE A 316 -0.60 27.50 -27.64
N ASP A 317 -1.54 26.76 -27.07
CA ASP A 317 -1.45 26.24 -25.71
C ASP A 317 -0.35 25.19 -25.56
N VAL A 318 -0.25 24.24 -26.48
CA VAL A 318 0.85 23.25 -26.50
C VAL A 318 2.20 23.95 -26.61
N ILE A 319 2.35 24.95 -27.48
CA ILE A 319 3.61 25.73 -27.58
C ILE A 319 3.92 26.42 -26.24
N TYR A 320 2.91 26.97 -25.56
CA TYR A 320 3.09 27.61 -24.26
C TYR A 320 3.48 26.60 -23.17
N LEU A 321 2.73 25.50 -23.05
CA LEU A 321 2.95 24.45 -22.05
C LEU A 321 4.34 23.84 -22.19
N PHE A 322 4.72 23.41 -23.40
CA PHE A 322 6.00 22.71 -23.63
C PHE A 322 7.22 23.63 -23.66
N LYS A 323 7.04 24.95 -23.79
CA LYS A 323 8.11 25.94 -23.57
C LYS A 323 8.19 26.44 -22.13
N SER A 324 7.22 26.09 -21.29
CA SER A 324 7.18 26.52 -19.89
C SER A 324 8.33 25.91 -19.10
N VAL A 325 8.74 26.60 -18.06
CA VAL A 325 9.67 26.06 -17.07
C VAL A 325 8.99 24.99 -16.21
N SER A 326 7.69 25.16 -15.96
CA SER A 326 6.92 24.29 -15.06
C SER A 326 6.84 22.87 -15.59
N ILE A 327 6.74 22.66 -16.92
CA ILE A 327 6.65 21.30 -17.48
C ILE A 327 7.92 20.50 -17.24
N VAL A 328 9.10 21.13 -17.36
CA VAL A 328 10.38 20.45 -17.12
C VAL A 328 10.52 20.09 -15.64
N ALA A 329 10.22 21.03 -14.75
CA ALA A 329 10.29 20.79 -13.30
C ALA A 329 9.33 19.68 -12.86
N VAL A 330 8.09 19.70 -13.35
CA VAL A 330 7.08 18.67 -13.04
C VAL A 330 7.47 17.32 -13.64
N SER A 331 8.01 17.29 -14.86
CA SER A 331 8.45 16.04 -15.50
C SER A 331 9.59 15.38 -14.71
N ILE A 332 10.59 16.16 -14.26
CA ILE A 332 11.69 15.65 -13.43
C ILE A 332 11.17 15.14 -12.09
N LEU A 333 10.26 15.89 -11.44
CA LEU A 333 9.66 15.48 -10.18
C LEU A 333 8.89 14.16 -10.35
N LEU A 334 8.13 14.04 -11.44
CA LEU A 334 7.28 12.90 -11.70
C LEU A 334 8.10 11.64 -12.03
N ILE A 335 9.07 11.75 -12.94
CA ILE A 335 10.02 10.66 -13.24
C ILE A 335 10.72 10.24 -11.96
N PHE A 336 11.30 11.19 -11.23
CA PHE A 336 12.03 10.82 -10.02
C PHE A 336 11.14 10.11 -8.98
N TYR A 337 9.94 10.64 -8.71
CA TYR A 337 9.05 10.03 -7.73
C TYR A 337 8.58 8.63 -8.15
N VAL A 338 8.08 8.48 -9.38
CA VAL A 338 7.60 7.18 -9.87
C VAL A 338 8.75 6.20 -10.06
N GLY A 339 9.91 6.65 -10.55
CA GLY A 339 11.12 5.84 -10.66
C GLY A 339 11.67 5.37 -9.31
N MET A 340 11.54 6.16 -8.25
CA MET A 340 11.87 5.71 -6.88
C MET A 340 10.94 4.60 -6.40
N GLU A 341 9.64 4.71 -6.67
CA GLU A 341 8.65 3.67 -6.33
C GLU A 341 8.89 2.40 -7.16
N MET A 342 9.16 2.53 -8.47
CA MET A 342 9.57 1.40 -9.33
C MET A 342 10.84 0.71 -8.79
N PHE A 343 11.84 1.50 -8.38
CA PHE A 343 13.06 0.96 -7.78
C PHE A 343 12.76 0.20 -6.48
N ALA A 344 11.91 0.73 -5.59
CA ALA A 344 11.50 0.05 -4.35
C ALA A 344 10.60 -1.18 -4.60
N ASP A 345 9.88 -1.20 -5.72
CA ASP A 345 9.08 -2.35 -6.15
C ASP A 345 9.95 -3.49 -6.68
N ILE A 346 11.06 -3.17 -7.34
CA ILE A 346 12.05 -4.13 -7.82
C ILE A 346 12.99 -4.57 -6.70
N ASP A 347 13.66 -3.63 -6.02
CA ASP A 347 14.60 -3.91 -4.93
C ASP A 347 13.85 -4.12 -3.61
N LYS A 348 13.85 -5.36 -3.13
CA LYS A 348 13.18 -5.77 -1.89
C LYS A 348 14.14 -5.84 -0.69
N GLY A 349 15.17 -5.00 -0.69
CA GLY A 349 16.06 -4.81 0.47
C GLY A 349 17.00 -6.00 0.70
N ILE A 350 17.34 -6.30 1.95
CA ILE A 350 18.33 -7.35 2.29
C ILE A 350 17.71 -8.72 2.60
N ARG A 351 16.38 -8.79 2.71
CA ARG A 351 15.67 -9.99 3.14
C ARG A 351 15.11 -10.80 1.96
N LEU A 352 14.44 -10.12 1.03
CA LEU A 352 13.80 -10.73 -0.13
C LEU A 352 14.53 -10.39 -1.44
N PRO A 353 14.57 -11.33 -2.41
CA PRO A 353 15.20 -11.14 -3.70
C PRO A 353 14.52 -10.05 -4.52
N GLU A 354 15.24 -9.56 -5.52
CA GLU A 354 14.71 -8.62 -6.49
C GLU A 354 13.53 -9.23 -7.25
N LYS A 355 12.47 -8.45 -7.48
CA LYS A 355 11.41 -8.86 -8.40
C LYS A 355 11.86 -8.63 -9.84
N PHE A 356 11.39 -9.46 -10.77
CA PHE A 356 11.56 -9.14 -12.19
C PHE A 356 10.87 -7.82 -12.52
N ALA A 357 11.55 -6.97 -13.30
CA ALA A 357 11.00 -5.73 -13.84
C ALA A 357 9.99 -6.04 -14.96
N SER A 358 8.91 -6.77 -14.64
CA SER A 358 7.87 -7.13 -15.60
C SER A 358 7.02 -5.92 -15.97
N SER A 359 6.40 -5.95 -17.17
CA SER A 359 5.49 -4.88 -17.58
C SER A 359 4.30 -4.75 -16.63
N GLY A 360 3.85 -5.87 -16.03
CA GLY A 360 2.79 -5.89 -15.01
C GLY A 360 3.17 -5.14 -13.73
N LEU A 361 4.36 -5.42 -13.19
CA LEU A 361 4.89 -4.74 -11.98
C LEU A 361 5.00 -3.23 -12.22
N LEU A 362 5.65 -2.83 -13.31
CA LEU A 362 5.89 -1.42 -13.61
C LEU A 362 4.60 -0.67 -13.96
N ALA A 363 3.66 -1.28 -14.68
CA ALA A 363 2.35 -0.67 -14.95
C ALA A 363 1.54 -0.48 -13.66
N THR A 364 1.63 -1.42 -12.71
CA THR A 364 1.00 -1.31 -11.39
C THR A 364 1.63 -0.15 -10.60
N SER A 365 2.96 -0.09 -10.53
CA SER A 365 3.69 0.99 -9.84
C SER A 365 3.35 2.38 -10.40
N ILE A 366 3.25 2.53 -11.74
CA ILE A 366 2.79 3.78 -12.36
C ILE A 366 1.35 4.10 -11.93
N SER A 367 0.45 3.12 -11.95
CA SER A 367 -0.98 3.35 -11.70
C SER A 367 -1.27 3.73 -10.25
N GLU A 368 -0.54 3.16 -9.30
CA GLU A 368 -0.69 3.48 -7.88
C GLU A 368 -0.20 4.89 -7.56
N ASN A 369 0.85 5.35 -8.24
CA ASN A 369 1.55 6.59 -7.91
C ASN A 369 1.19 7.79 -8.80
N PHE A 370 0.83 7.60 -10.07
CA PHE A 370 0.64 8.71 -11.01
C PHE A 370 -0.64 9.52 -10.78
N HIS A 371 -1.76 8.86 -10.44
CA HIS A 371 -3.10 9.48 -10.52
C HIS A 371 -3.24 10.73 -9.65
N LEU A 372 -2.89 10.64 -8.35
CA LEU A 372 -3.03 11.77 -7.42
C LEU A 372 -2.15 12.96 -7.82
N PHE A 373 -0.90 12.70 -8.21
CA PHE A 373 0.00 13.74 -8.69
C PHE A 373 -0.51 14.34 -10.00
N GLY A 374 -1.01 13.51 -10.92
CA GLY A 374 -1.67 13.95 -12.15
C GLY A 374 -2.80 14.94 -11.88
N LEU A 375 -3.67 14.67 -10.91
CA LEU A 375 -4.77 15.57 -10.54
C LEU A 375 -4.26 16.94 -10.04
N LEU A 376 -3.25 16.95 -9.17
CA LEU A 376 -2.66 18.20 -8.65
C LEU A 376 -1.96 19.01 -9.74
N ILE A 377 -1.23 18.32 -10.64
CA ILE A 377 -0.59 18.91 -11.81
C ILE A 377 -1.66 19.55 -12.71
N LEU A 378 -2.79 18.87 -12.94
CA LEU A 378 -3.89 19.37 -13.75
C LEU A 378 -4.54 20.63 -13.16
N VAL A 379 -4.76 20.68 -11.85
CA VAL A 379 -5.31 21.89 -11.20
C VAL A 379 -4.45 23.12 -11.51
N TYR A 380 -3.12 22.98 -11.41
CA TYR A 380 -2.20 24.07 -11.71
C TYR A 380 -2.21 24.44 -13.20
N PHE A 381 -1.97 23.47 -14.09
CA PHE A 381 -1.83 23.76 -15.52
C PHE A 381 -3.13 24.24 -16.16
N ILE A 382 -4.29 23.70 -15.77
CA ILE A 382 -5.59 24.14 -16.28
C ILE A 382 -5.90 25.55 -15.82
N ASN A 383 -5.68 25.88 -14.55
CA ASN A 383 -5.90 27.24 -14.06
C ASN A 383 -4.98 28.25 -14.75
N ASP A 384 -3.68 27.92 -14.90
CA ASP A 384 -2.74 28.81 -15.56
C ASP A 384 -3.07 29.00 -17.05
N LEU A 385 -3.37 27.92 -17.76
CA LEU A 385 -3.69 27.92 -19.19
C LEU A 385 -5.00 28.68 -19.48
N TYR A 386 -6.06 28.44 -18.70
CA TYR A 386 -7.35 29.09 -18.90
C TYR A 386 -7.29 30.60 -18.64
N TRP A 387 -6.62 31.03 -17.56
CA TRP A 387 -6.52 32.43 -17.15
C TRP A 387 -5.34 33.19 -17.77
N ARG A 388 -4.58 32.56 -18.68
CA ARG A 388 -3.40 33.14 -19.32
C ARG A 388 -3.70 34.47 -19.99
N SER A 389 -4.71 34.52 -20.84
CA SER A 389 -5.02 35.72 -21.62
C SER A 389 -5.55 36.88 -20.78
N HIS A 390 -6.23 36.60 -19.67
CA HIS A 390 -6.56 37.60 -18.66
C HIS A 390 -5.28 38.18 -18.03
N THR A 391 -4.38 37.30 -17.60
CA THR A 391 -3.15 37.70 -16.91
C THR A 391 -2.20 38.50 -17.83
N SER A 392 -2.19 38.19 -19.13
CA SER A 392 -1.39 38.90 -20.13
C SER A 392 -2.10 40.11 -20.75
N GLY A 393 -3.34 40.43 -20.34
CA GLY A 393 -4.12 41.54 -20.89
C GLY A 393 -4.61 41.35 -22.34
N PHE A 394 -4.60 40.11 -22.86
CA PHE A 394 -5.01 39.77 -24.23
C PHE A 394 -6.46 39.28 -24.35
N ASP A 395 -7.16 39.07 -23.25
CA ASP A 395 -8.52 38.51 -23.22
C ASP A 395 -9.52 39.25 -24.11
N LEU A 396 -9.45 40.60 -24.17
CA LEU A 396 -10.35 41.40 -25.02
C LEU A 396 -10.17 41.08 -26.51
N ILE A 397 -8.92 40.92 -26.97
CA ILE A 397 -8.61 40.58 -28.35
C ILE A 397 -9.09 39.16 -28.65
N GLU A 398 -8.83 38.23 -27.73
CA GLU A 398 -9.23 36.83 -27.88
C GLU A 398 -10.76 36.67 -27.98
N ARG A 399 -11.51 37.35 -27.08
CA ARG A 399 -12.98 37.33 -27.07
C ARG A 399 -13.61 37.98 -28.29
N SER A 400 -12.91 38.91 -28.95
CA SER A 400 -13.39 39.56 -30.18
C SER A 400 -13.33 38.66 -31.43
N THR A 401 -12.71 37.48 -31.34
CA THR A 401 -12.63 36.53 -32.46
C THR A 401 -13.93 35.75 -32.65
N PHE A 402 -14.31 35.49 -33.92
CA PHE A 402 -15.58 34.81 -34.27
C PHE A 402 -15.73 33.42 -33.63
N PHE A 403 -14.65 32.65 -33.53
CA PHE A 403 -14.64 31.31 -32.95
C PHE A 403 -14.10 31.29 -31.50
N SER A 404 -14.25 32.38 -30.74
CA SER A 404 -13.81 32.44 -29.34
C SER A 404 -14.47 31.38 -28.44
N SER A 405 -15.67 30.91 -28.79
CA SER A 405 -16.35 29.78 -28.14
C SER A 405 -15.62 28.44 -28.29
N SER A 406 -14.76 28.29 -29.32
CA SER A 406 -13.96 27.07 -29.53
C SER A 406 -12.75 26.97 -28.60
N LYS A 407 -12.47 28.03 -27.82
CA LYS A 407 -11.39 28.09 -26.83
C LYS A 407 -11.41 26.90 -25.86
N LEU A 408 -12.58 26.60 -25.28
CA LEU A 408 -12.69 25.57 -24.23
C LEU A 408 -12.34 24.17 -24.77
N LEU A 409 -12.76 23.86 -26.00
CA LEU A 409 -12.39 22.62 -26.70
C LEU A 409 -10.89 22.60 -27.05
N GLY A 410 -10.31 23.74 -27.44
CA GLY A 410 -8.87 23.85 -27.70
C GLY A 410 -8.03 23.61 -26.43
N HIS A 411 -8.47 24.16 -25.30
CA HIS A 411 -7.87 23.91 -23.99
C HIS A 411 -7.99 22.45 -23.58
N PHE A 412 -9.16 21.83 -23.75
CA PHE A 412 -9.38 20.41 -23.46
C PHE A 412 -8.46 19.52 -24.29
N MET A 413 -8.32 19.78 -25.59
CA MET A 413 -7.40 19.05 -26.46
C MET A 413 -5.94 19.19 -26.00
N SER A 414 -5.52 20.40 -25.63
CA SER A 414 -4.15 20.67 -25.16
C SER A 414 -3.82 19.95 -23.86
N VAL A 415 -4.76 19.98 -22.91
CA VAL A 415 -4.60 19.33 -21.62
C VAL A 415 -4.65 17.80 -21.79
N SER A 416 -5.48 17.29 -22.69
CA SER A 416 -5.48 15.85 -23.01
C SER A 416 -4.12 15.40 -23.55
N LEU A 417 -3.52 16.17 -24.48
CA LEU A 417 -2.15 15.92 -24.97
C LEU A 417 -1.11 16.00 -23.85
N LEU A 418 -1.28 16.92 -22.89
CA LEU A 418 -0.40 17.03 -21.73
C LEU A 418 -0.47 15.79 -20.83
N VAL A 419 -1.67 15.26 -20.56
CA VAL A 419 -1.83 14.01 -19.78
C VAL A 419 -1.20 12.83 -20.51
N PHE A 420 -1.46 12.67 -21.82
CA PHE A 420 -0.81 11.63 -22.63
C PHE A 420 0.71 11.75 -22.63
N PHE A 421 1.26 12.98 -22.65
CA PHE A 421 2.69 13.19 -22.54
C PHE A 421 3.24 12.65 -21.22
N PHE A 422 2.62 12.97 -20.08
CA PHE A 422 3.06 12.43 -18.79
C PHE A 422 2.91 10.91 -18.69
N THR A 423 1.81 10.35 -19.21
CA THR A 423 1.63 8.89 -19.25
C THR A 423 2.70 8.21 -20.10
N PHE A 424 2.98 8.72 -21.30
CA PHE A 424 4.01 8.18 -22.17
C PHE A 424 5.40 8.32 -21.55
N LEU A 425 5.67 9.43 -20.86
CA LEU A 425 6.91 9.64 -20.14
C LEU A 425 7.15 8.56 -19.08
N LEU A 426 6.11 8.21 -18.31
CA LEU A 426 6.18 7.17 -17.27
C LEU A 426 6.24 5.74 -17.85
N ILE A 427 5.53 5.48 -18.94
CA ILE A 427 5.65 4.19 -19.66
C ILE A 427 7.07 4.03 -20.21
N ALA A 428 7.64 5.09 -20.80
CA ALA A 428 9.01 5.08 -21.30
C ALA A 428 10.02 4.87 -20.17
N GLU A 429 9.80 5.47 -19.01
CA GLU A 429 10.58 5.19 -17.79
C GLU A 429 10.48 3.72 -17.38
N GLY A 430 9.26 3.15 -17.33
CA GLY A 430 9.07 1.73 -17.06
C GLY A 430 9.86 0.85 -18.03
N LEU A 431 9.79 1.12 -19.33
CA LEU A 431 10.58 0.39 -20.33
C LEU A 431 12.10 0.52 -20.07
N ILE A 432 12.59 1.70 -19.66
CA ILE A 432 14.00 1.89 -19.30
C ILE A 432 14.37 1.00 -18.10
N PHE A 433 13.52 0.88 -17.09
CA PHE A 433 13.72 -0.05 -15.97
C PHE A 433 13.75 -1.51 -16.48
N GLN A 434 12.80 -1.93 -17.31
CA GLN A 434 12.80 -3.28 -17.91
C GLN A 434 14.13 -3.59 -18.61
N PHE A 435 14.61 -2.67 -19.46
CA PHE A 435 15.89 -2.83 -20.16
C PHE A 435 17.10 -2.80 -19.23
N SER A 436 17.09 -1.96 -18.19
CA SER A 436 18.20 -1.82 -17.23
C SER A 436 18.36 -3.07 -16.37
N TYR A 437 17.26 -3.76 -16.07
CA TYR A 437 17.22 -5.01 -15.31
C TYR A 437 17.18 -6.27 -16.21
N ASN A 438 17.54 -6.15 -17.50
CA ASN A 438 17.62 -7.25 -18.47
C ASN A 438 16.31 -8.04 -18.69
N TYR A 439 15.15 -7.45 -18.44
CA TYR A 439 13.85 -8.07 -18.68
C TYR A 439 13.23 -7.56 -20.00
N PHE A 440 13.41 -8.29 -21.09
CA PHE A 440 13.04 -7.81 -22.44
C PHE A 440 11.60 -8.15 -22.89
N LYS A 441 10.82 -8.84 -22.05
CA LYS A 441 9.44 -9.22 -22.38
C LYS A 441 8.49 -8.06 -22.08
N ILE A 442 7.92 -7.49 -23.12
CA ILE A 442 7.00 -6.35 -23.02
C ILE A 442 5.56 -6.84 -23.19
N ASP A 443 4.74 -6.65 -22.16
CA ASP A 443 3.29 -6.82 -22.23
C ASP A 443 2.59 -5.46 -22.40
N TRP A 444 2.11 -5.19 -23.61
CA TRP A 444 1.39 -3.96 -23.91
C TRP A 444 0.00 -3.90 -23.25
N TYR A 445 -0.60 -5.04 -22.90
CA TYR A 445 -1.88 -5.09 -22.21
C TYR A 445 -1.76 -4.52 -20.78
N ALA A 446 -0.64 -4.78 -20.10
CA ALA A 446 -0.33 -4.14 -18.82
C ALA A 446 -0.27 -2.60 -18.94
N TYR A 447 0.48 -2.07 -19.92
CA TYR A 447 0.56 -0.61 -20.11
C TYR A 447 -0.75 0.03 -20.61
N LEU A 448 -1.61 -0.72 -21.30
CA LEU A 448 -2.96 -0.27 -21.64
C LEU A 448 -3.83 -0.05 -20.40
N GLY A 449 -3.58 -0.81 -19.33
CA GLY A 449 -4.16 -0.57 -18.00
C GLY A 449 -3.83 0.81 -17.45
N VAL A 450 -2.57 1.26 -17.57
CA VAL A 450 -2.15 2.60 -17.12
C VAL A 450 -2.99 3.70 -17.79
N ILE A 451 -3.23 3.56 -19.10
CA ILE A 451 -4.04 4.50 -19.87
C ILE A 451 -5.49 4.48 -19.39
N THR A 452 -6.05 3.28 -19.24
CA THR A 452 -7.46 3.11 -18.87
C THR A 452 -7.73 3.59 -17.45
N PHE A 453 -6.89 3.19 -16.48
CA PHE A 453 -7.10 3.43 -15.06
C PHE A 453 -6.64 4.80 -14.56
N ASN A 454 -5.79 5.51 -15.30
CA ASN A 454 -5.27 6.83 -14.89
C ASN A 454 -5.54 7.90 -15.95
N THR A 455 -5.05 7.72 -17.17
CA THR A 455 -5.09 8.75 -18.21
C THR A 455 -6.52 9.17 -18.54
N ILE A 456 -7.45 8.22 -18.72
CA ILE A 456 -8.85 8.55 -19.03
C ILE A 456 -9.55 9.27 -17.86
N PRO A 457 -9.50 8.78 -16.60
CA PRO A 457 -9.98 9.54 -15.43
C PRO A 457 -9.40 10.96 -15.33
N LEU A 458 -8.09 11.13 -15.56
CA LEU A 458 -7.43 12.43 -15.55
C LEU A 458 -7.96 13.35 -16.65
N ILE A 459 -8.23 12.83 -17.84
CA ILE A 459 -8.85 13.60 -18.94
C ILE A 459 -10.28 14.00 -18.59
N LEU A 460 -11.08 13.10 -18.01
CA LEU A 460 -12.43 13.42 -17.53
C LEU A 460 -12.39 14.51 -16.45
N PHE A 461 -11.47 14.39 -15.50
CA PHE A 461 -11.29 15.39 -14.46
C PHE A 461 -10.80 16.72 -15.03
N ALA A 462 -9.92 16.71 -16.04
CA ALA A 462 -9.50 17.92 -16.75
C ALA A 462 -10.67 18.64 -17.43
N ALA A 463 -11.59 17.89 -18.06
CA ALA A 463 -12.81 18.45 -18.63
C ALA A 463 -13.70 19.08 -17.56
N PHE A 464 -13.78 18.48 -16.37
CA PHE A 464 -14.51 19.03 -15.23
C PHE A 464 -13.84 20.30 -14.67
N LEU A 465 -12.51 20.31 -14.50
CA LEU A 465 -11.75 21.48 -14.05
C LEU A 465 -11.87 22.66 -15.01
N LEU A 466 -11.93 22.41 -16.32
CA LEU A 466 -12.18 23.45 -17.32
C LEU A 466 -13.56 24.09 -17.13
N LEU A 467 -14.60 23.31 -16.79
CA LEU A 467 -15.91 23.86 -16.44
C LEU A 467 -15.85 24.74 -15.19
N ILE A 468 -15.15 24.30 -14.14
CA ILE A 468 -14.98 25.12 -12.92
C ILE A 468 -14.36 26.47 -13.29
N ASN A 469 -13.27 26.47 -14.06
CA ASN A 469 -12.60 27.69 -14.47
C ASN A 469 -13.45 28.57 -15.39
N ASP A 470 -14.37 27.97 -16.17
CA ASP A 470 -15.29 28.67 -17.05
C ASP A 470 -16.53 29.24 -16.34
N ILE A 471 -16.94 28.66 -15.20
CA ILE A 471 -18.08 29.12 -14.39
C ILE A 471 -17.66 30.27 -13.47
N PHE A 472 -16.52 30.15 -12.78
CA PHE A 472 -16.09 31.16 -11.80
C PHE A 472 -15.40 32.35 -12.47
N LYS A 473 -15.77 33.58 -12.06
CA LYS A 473 -15.23 34.83 -12.64
C LYS A 473 -13.87 35.25 -12.07
N ASN A 474 -13.40 34.59 -11.01
CA ASN A 474 -12.14 34.94 -10.34
C ASN A 474 -11.17 33.76 -10.36
N ARG A 475 -9.94 34.00 -10.84
CA ARG A 475 -8.87 33.01 -10.96
C ARG A 475 -8.59 32.25 -9.66
N PHE A 476 -8.51 32.94 -8.53
CA PHE A 476 -8.15 32.35 -7.25
C PHE A 476 -9.31 31.55 -6.64
N VAL A 477 -10.55 32.00 -6.85
CA VAL A 477 -11.74 31.22 -6.45
C VAL A 477 -11.82 29.94 -7.29
N ALA A 478 -11.64 30.05 -8.61
CA ALA A 478 -11.60 28.88 -9.49
C ALA A 478 -10.51 27.89 -9.09
N LEU A 479 -9.31 28.39 -8.77
CA LEU A 479 -8.21 27.56 -8.28
C LEU A 479 -8.56 26.86 -6.95
N GLY A 480 -9.10 27.60 -5.97
CA GLY A 480 -9.49 27.04 -4.68
C GLY A 480 -10.57 25.95 -4.80
N VAL A 481 -11.62 26.20 -5.60
CA VAL A 481 -12.68 25.21 -5.86
C VAL A 481 -12.13 24.00 -6.62
N SER A 482 -11.23 24.21 -7.59
CA SER A 482 -10.55 23.12 -8.30
C SER A 482 -9.75 22.22 -7.34
N THR A 483 -9.01 22.82 -6.40
CA THR A 483 -8.27 22.07 -5.37
C THR A 483 -9.21 21.29 -4.46
N VAL A 484 -10.31 21.89 -3.99
CA VAL A 484 -11.31 21.18 -3.17
C VAL A 484 -11.93 20.02 -3.95
N ALA A 485 -12.20 20.20 -5.25
CA ALA A 485 -12.75 19.15 -6.10
C ALA A 485 -11.83 17.92 -6.23
N VAL A 486 -10.50 18.11 -6.24
CA VAL A 486 -9.54 16.98 -6.23
C VAL A 486 -9.80 16.10 -5.02
N PHE A 487 -9.77 16.68 -3.82
CA PHE A 487 -9.92 15.93 -2.59
C PHE A 487 -11.34 15.36 -2.44
N ALA A 488 -12.38 16.14 -2.75
CA ALA A 488 -13.76 15.71 -2.57
C ALA A 488 -14.23 14.64 -3.56
N LEU A 489 -13.76 14.66 -4.82
CA LEU A 489 -14.35 13.85 -5.89
C LEU A 489 -13.43 12.75 -6.45
N ALA A 490 -12.11 12.86 -6.24
CA ALA A 490 -11.14 11.97 -6.89
C ALA A 490 -10.25 11.17 -5.90
N THR A 491 -10.35 11.44 -4.59
CA THR A 491 -9.64 10.70 -3.53
C THR A 491 -10.61 9.80 -2.76
N PRO A 492 -10.13 8.89 -1.88
CA PRO A 492 -11.01 8.02 -1.08
C PRO A 492 -12.08 8.76 -0.26
N LEU A 493 -11.88 10.06 0.01
CA LEU A 493 -12.88 10.91 0.64
C LEU A 493 -14.20 10.99 -0.17
N SER A 494 -14.16 10.73 -1.47
CA SER A 494 -15.35 10.65 -2.31
C SER A 494 -16.31 9.56 -1.84
N ASN A 495 -15.81 8.47 -1.24
CA ASN A 495 -16.64 7.37 -0.78
C ASN A 495 -17.54 7.78 0.40
N MET A 496 -17.07 8.74 1.22
CA MET A 496 -17.84 9.29 2.32
C MET A 496 -18.94 10.24 1.85
N ILE A 497 -18.73 10.90 0.70
CA ILE A 497 -19.69 11.87 0.14
C ILE A 497 -20.69 11.16 -0.80
N PHE A 498 -20.18 10.28 -1.65
CA PHE A 498 -20.92 9.51 -2.66
C PHE A 498 -20.56 8.02 -2.53
N PRO A 499 -21.34 7.26 -1.76
CA PRO A 499 -21.03 5.85 -1.48
C PRO A 499 -21.20 4.94 -2.71
N TYR A 500 -21.89 5.42 -3.77
CA TYR A 500 -22.14 4.66 -4.98
C TYR A 500 -20.92 4.62 -5.92
N PRO A 501 -20.38 3.43 -6.25
CA PRO A 501 -19.18 3.30 -7.08
C PRO A 501 -19.32 3.92 -8.48
N LEU A 502 -20.54 3.98 -9.02
CA LEU A 502 -20.83 4.51 -10.35
C LEU A 502 -20.45 6.01 -10.50
N VAL A 503 -20.63 6.81 -9.44
CA VAL A 503 -20.40 8.26 -9.47
C VAL A 503 -18.93 8.61 -9.30
N GLN A 504 -18.09 7.65 -8.88
CA GLN A 504 -16.67 7.84 -8.61
C GLN A 504 -15.82 7.88 -9.90
N ILE A 505 -16.30 8.56 -10.93
CA ILE A 505 -15.73 8.58 -12.29
C ILE A 505 -14.32 9.19 -12.39
N PHE A 506 -13.88 9.93 -11.36
CA PHE A 506 -12.55 10.55 -11.29
C PHE A 506 -11.55 9.75 -10.45
N SER A 507 -11.98 8.65 -9.82
CA SER A 507 -11.10 7.76 -9.05
C SER A 507 -10.33 6.79 -9.98
N SER A 508 -9.07 6.50 -9.66
CA SER A 508 -8.30 5.45 -10.35
C SER A 508 -8.62 4.06 -9.79
N PHE A 509 -8.14 3.03 -10.49
CA PHE A 509 -8.16 1.64 -10.02
C PHE A 509 -6.86 1.32 -9.28
N LYS A 510 -6.95 0.59 -8.15
CA LYS A 510 -5.81 0.20 -7.30
C LYS A 510 -5.50 -1.31 -7.32
N GLY A 511 -6.01 -2.05 -8.30
CA GLY A 511 -5.68 -3.48 -8.44
C GLY A 511 -4.35 -3.68 -9.18
N SER A 512 -3.69 -4.79 -8.89
CA SER A 512 -2.45 -5.23 -9.52
C SER A 512 -2.73 -5.96 -10.83
N PHE A 513 -1.74 -5.95 -11.73
CA PHE A 513 -1.73 -6.84 -12.89
C PHE A 513 -1.26 -8.24 -12.49
N SER A 514 -2.00 -9.28 -12.88
CA SER A 514 -1.58 -10.67 -12.69
C SER A 514 -1.02 -11.26 -13.98
N GLU A 515 0.07 -12.02 -13.91
CA GLU A 515 0.62 -12.71 -15.09
C GLU A 515 -0.24 -13.94 -15.47
N PHE A 516 -1.14 -14.39 -14.58
CA PHE A 516 -2.19 -15.38 -14.89
C PHE A 516 -3.35 -14.81 -15.71
N ASN A 517 -3.89 -13.67 -15.29
CA ASN A 517 -5.23 -13.20 -15.68
C ASN A 517 -5.27 -11.76 -16.21
N GLY A 518 -4.12 -11.08 -16.25
CA GLY A 518 -4.01 -9.64 -16.47
C GLY A 518 -4.84 -8.86 -15.45
N TYR A 519 -5.68 -7.93 -15.93
CA TYR A 519 -6.64 -7.20 -15.10
C TYR A 519 -7.99 -7.91 -14.90
N GLY A 520 -8.22 -9.04 -15.57
CA GLY A 520 -9.51 -9.76 -15.55
C GLY A 520 -10.72 -8.89 -15.87
N ILE A 521 -11.84 -9.16 -15.20
CA ILE A 521 -13.12 -8.43 -15.36
C ILE A 521 -13.06 -6.95 -14.92
N TYR A 522 -12.00 -6.52 -14.21
CA TYR A 522 -11.92 -5.15 -13.72
C TYR A 522 -11.72 -4.11 -14.81
N ILE A 523 -10.98 -4.44 -15.88
CA ILE A 523 -10.76 -3.48 -16.98
C ILE A 523 -12.07 -3.15 -17.70
N SER A 524 -12.94 -4.15 -17.89
CA SER A 524 -14.22 -3.98 -18.58
C SER A 524 -15.20 -3.20 -17.72
N ALA A 525 -15.35 -3.57 -16.44
CA ALA A 525 -16.18 -2.84 -15.48
C ALA A 525 -15.73 -1.39 -15.32
N PHE A 526 -14.42 -1.15 -15.21
CA PHE A 526 -13.89 0.22 -15.11
C PHE A 526 -14.17 1.02 -16.38
N SER A 527 -13.98 0.42 -17.57
CA SER A 527 -14.30 1.07 -18.85
C SER A 527 -15.78 1.43 -18.95
N GLN A 528 -16.68 0.56 -18.47
CA GLN A 528 -18.12 0.84 -18.43
C GLN A 528 -18.44 2.05 -17.52
N ARG A 529 -17.79 2.15 -16.35
CA ARG A 529 -17.89 3.31 -15.46
C ARG A 529 -17.37 4.59 -16.11
N LEU A 530 -16.26 4.51 -16.86
CA LEU A 530 -15.71 5.67 -17.58
C LEU A 530 -16.64 6.17 -18.69
N LEU A 531 -17.28 5.27 -19.44
CA LEU A 531 -18.25 5.66 -20.47
C LEU A 531 -19.46 6.39 -19.87
N PHE A 532 -19.93 5.95 -18.69
CA PHE A 532 -20.91 6.72 -17.92
C PHE A 532 -20.36 8.11 -17.54
N GLY A 533 -19.12 8.18 -17.06
CA GLY A 533 -18.44 9.45 -16.74
C GLY A 533 -18.32 10.41 -17.94
N VAL A 534 -17.99 9.91 -19.13
CA VAL A 534 -17.99 10.70 -20.38
C VAL A 534 -19.37 11.31 -20.61
N SER A 535 -20.44 10.52 -20.44
CA SER A 535 -21.81 11.00 -20.65
C SER A 535 -22.20 12.10 -19.66
N LEU A 536 -21.78 11.99 -18.40
CA LEU A 536 -22.02 13.00 -17.37
C LEU A 536 -21.28 14.30 -17.70
N ILE A 537 -20.01 14.23 -18.11
CA ILE A 537 -19.22 15.41 -18.50
C ILE A 537 -19.83 16.11 -19.72
N VAL A 538 -20.24 15.36 -20.75
CA VAL A 538 -20.90 15.92 -21.95
C VAL A 538 -22.19 16.65 -21.57
N LEU A 539 -22.99 16.08 -20.66
CA LEU A 539 -24.19 16.73 -20.14
C LEU A 539 -23.86 18.02 -19.39
N LEU A 540 -22.87 18.03 -18.50
CA LEU A 540 -22.46 19.23 -17.76
C LEU A 540 -21.96 20.35 -18.69
N TRP A 541 -21.21 19.99 -19.74
CA TRP A 541 -20.76 20.94 -20.76
C TRP A 541 -21.94 21.52 -21.55
N PHE A 542 -22.91 20.69 -21.92
CA PHE A 542 -24.13 21.13 -22.60
C PHE A 542 -24.96 22.08 -21.73
N ILE A 543 -25.16 21.76 -20.44
CA ILE A 543 -25.88 22.62 -19.48
C ILE A 543 -25.16 23.97 -19.34
N ASN A 544 -23.84 23.97 -19.17
CA ASN A 544 -23.06 25.20 -19.05
C ASN A 544 -23.16 26.08 -20.32
N GLU A 545 -23.06 25.47 -21.51
CA GLU A 545 -23.24 26.21 -22.77
C GLU A 545 -24.66 26.78 -22.91
N PHE A 546 -25.68 26.00 -22.54
CA PHE A 546 -27.07 26.43 -22.56
C PHE A 546 -27.31 27.61 -21.61
N MET A 547 -26.77 27.58 -20.40
CA MET A 547 -26.90 28.67 -19.42
C MET A 547 -26.27 29.98 -19.91
N LYS A 548 -25.19 29.90 -20.70
CA LYS A 548 -24.49 31.08 -21.24
C LYS A 548 -25.14 31.64 -22.51
N THR A 549 -25.49 30.77 -23.45
CA THR A 549 -25.96 31.19 -24.78
C THR A 549 -27.48 31.29 -24.85
N LYS A 550 -28.21 30.60 -23.97
CA LYS A 550 -29.66 30.38 -24.03
C LYS A 550 -30.15 29.84 -25.38
N ALA A 551 -29.25 29.28 -26.19
CA ALA A 551 -29.53 28.79 -27.52
C ALA A 551 -29.72 27.27 -27.48
N TRP A 552 -30.81 26.79 -28.08
CA TRP A 552 -31.11 25.37 -28.19
C TRP A 552 -31.07 24.93 -29.65
N THR A 553 -30.41 23.80 -29.95
CA THR A 553 -30.32 23.27 -31.31
C THR A 553 -30.59 21.78 -31.30
N ILE A 554 -31.52 21.32 -32.14
CA ILE A 554 -31.97 19.92 -32.16
C ILE A 554 -30.82 18.93 -32.40
N ARG A 555 -29.82 19.30 -33.22
CA ARG A 555 -28.63 18.48 -33.49
C ARG A 555 -27.80 18.21 -32.23
N LYS A 556 -27.63 19.22 -31.38
CA LYS A 556 -26.89 19.08 -30.12
C LYS A 556 -27.66 18.23 -29.12
N THR A 557 -28.98 18.41 -29.05
CA THR A 557 -29.86 17.58 -28.20
C THR A 557 -29.78 16.11 -28.59
N ILE A 558 -29.91 15.80 -29.89
CA ILE A 558 -29.80 14.42 -30.39
C ILE A 558 -28.45 13.82 -29.99
N PHE A 559 -27.35 14.53 -30.20
CA PHE A 559 -26.02 14.06 -29.81
C PHE A 559 -25.90 13.78 -28.31
N VAL A 560 -26.32 14.72 -27.46
CA VAL A 560 -26.26 14.57 -26.00
C VAL A 560 -27.18 13.43 -25.54
N SER A 561 -28.38 13.32 -26.08
CA SER A 561 -29.31 12.23 -25.77
C SER A 561 -28.74 10.86 -26.17
N THR A 562 -28.11 10.73 -27.33
CA THR A 562 -27.45 9.47 -27.74
C THR A 562 -26.33 9.10 -26.78
N VAL A 563 -25.47 10.06 -26.41
CA VAL A 563 -24.38 9.84 -25.45
C VAL A 563 -24.92 9.45 -24.06
N LEU A 564 -26.01 10.06 -23.61
CA LEU A 564 -26.66 9.73 -22.34
C LEU A 564 -27.30 8.34 -22.35
N ILE A 565 -27.93 7.93 -23.45
CA ILE A 565 -28.49 6.57 -23.58
C ILE A 565 -27.37 5.53 -23.51
N LEU A 566 -26.25 5.76 -24.21
CA LEU A 566 -25.08 4.89 -24.14
C LEU A 566 -24.47 4.88 -22.73
N GLY A 567 -24.38 6.05 -22.08
CA GLY A 567 -23.89 6.17 -20.71
C GLY A 567 -24.78 5.45 -19.70
N ALA A 568 -26.11 5.54 -19.85
CA ALA A 568 -27.07 4.84 -19.01
C ALA A 568 -27.01 3.32 -19.20
N PHE A 569 -26.90 2.84 -20.45
CA PHE A 569 -26.69 1.42 -20.74
C PHE A 569 -25.39 0.91 -20.11
N SER A 570 -24.30 1.66 -20.26
CA SER A 570 -23.02 1.34 -19.63
C SER A 570 -23.09 1.32 -18.11
N ALA A 571 -23.84 2.25 -17.51
CA ALA A 571 -24.09 2.27 -16.07
C ALA A 571 -24.87 1.04 -15.59
N THR A 572 -25.86 0.57 -16.35
CA THR A 572 -26.60 -0.65 -16.01
C THR A 572 -25.73 -1.91 -16.04
N LEU A 573 -24.79 -2.00 -16.99
CA LEU A 573 -23.82 -3.10 -17.05
C LEU A 573 -22.83 -3.04 -15.87
N PHE A 574 -22.31 -1.85 -15.56
CA PHE A 574 -21.38 -1.69 -14.44
C PHE A 574 -22.04 -2.01 -13.09
N MET A 575 -23.30 -1.61 -12.89
CA MET A 575 -24.03 -1.83 -11.64
C MET A 575 -24.66 -3.22 -11.52
N GLU A 576 -24.40 -4.12 -12.47
CA GLU A 576 -24.91 -5.49 -12.42
C GLU A 576 -24.42 -6.20 -11.14
N GLY A 577 -25.37 -6.71 -10.34
CA GLY A 577 -25.05 -7.43 -9.10
C GLY A 577 -24.48 -6.56 -7.98
N TYR A 578 -24.60 -5.22 -8.05
CA TYR A 578 -24.13 -4.33 -6.98
C TYR A 578 -24.88 -4.56 -5.66
N ILE A 579 -24.11 -4.75 -4.58
CA ILE A 579 -24.63 -4.89 -3.22
C ILE A 579 -24.07 -3.72 -2.39
N PRO A 580 -24.92 -2.81 -1.88
CA PRO A 580 -24.44 -1.69 -1.08
C PRO A 580 -23.89 -2.19 0.26
N LYS A 581 -22.63 -1.85 0.55
CA LYS A 581 -22.01 -2.11 1.86
C LYS A 581 -22.56 -1.10 2.87
N ASN A 582 -23.16 -1.60 3.94
CA ASN A 582 -23.62 -0.79 5.07
C ASN A 582 -22.88 -1.24 6.32
N GLU A 583 -21.84 -0.49 6.70
CA GLU A 583 -21.00 -0.78 7.87
C GLU A 583 -21.81 -0.76 9.16
N GLU A 584 -22.75 0.18 9.31
CA GLU A 584 -23.62 0.24 10.49
C GLU A 584 -24.48 -1.02 10.62
N LYS A 585 -25.03 -1.51 9.50
CA LYS A 585 -25.79 -2.76 9.50
C LYS A 585 -24.90 -3.95 9.89
N SER A 586 -23.70 -4.05 9.33
CA SER A 586 -22.76 -5.14 9.67
C SER A 586 -22.38 -5.12 11.15
N ILE A 587 -22.18 -3.94 11.73
CA ILE A 587 -21.90 -3.77 13.15
C ILE A 587 -23.12 -4.18 13.98
N LEU A 588 -24.33 -3.77 13.61
CA LEU A 588 -25.56 -4.18 14.28
C LEU A 588 -25.81 -5.68 14.21
N ASP A 589 -25.56 -6.31 13.06
CA ASP A 589 -25.68 -7.76 12.89
C ASP A 589 -24.68 -8.51 13.80
N ALA A 590 -23.45 -8.01 13.95
CA ALA A 590 -22.46 -8.55 14.89
C ALA A 590 -22.86 -8.36 16.36
N ILE A 591 -23.40 -7.18 16.72
CA ILE A 591 -23.94 -6.90 18.07
C ILE A 591 -25.07 -7.88 18.40
N HIS A 592 -26.04 -8.04 17.50
CA HIS A 592 -27.16 -8.96 17.69
C HIS A 592 -26.70 -10.41 17.75
N TYR A 593 -25.68 -10.78 16.96
CA TYR A 593 -25.08 -12.10 17.02
C TYR A 593 -24.51 -12.39 18.41
N GLU A 594 -23.70 -11.46 18.96
CA GLU A 594 -23.12 -11.60 20.28
C GLU A 594 -24.21 -11.67 21.37
N GLN A 595 -25.19 -10.76 21.36
CA GLN A 595 -26.26 -10.73 22.36
C GLN A 595 -27.11 -12.02 22.37
N ASN A 596 -27.43 -12.56 21.19
CA ASN A 596 -28.34 -13.71 21.07
C ASN A 596 -27.62 -15.05 21.27
N TYR A 597 -26.37 -15.16 20.84
CA TYR A 597 -25.70 -16.46 20.67
C TYR A 597 -24.47 -16.67 21.54
N ARG A 598 -23.96 -15.67 22.27
CA ARG A 598 -22.77 -15.84 23.13
C ARG A 598 -22.91 -16.95 24.18
N LYS A 599 -24.14 -17.25 24.63
CA LYS A 599 -24.45 -18.40 25.50
C LYS A 599 -23.94 -19.75 24.95
N TYR A 600 -23.83 -19.90 23.63
CA TYR A 600 -23.39 -21.13 22.97
C TYR A 600 -21.88 -21.40 23.11
N GLU A 601 -21.09 -20.42 23.54
CA GLU A 601 -19.67 -20.62 23.82
C GLU A 601 -19.44 -21.65 24.95
N MET A 602 -20.33 -21.68 25.94
CA MET A 602 -20.24 -22.58 27.10
C MET A 602 -21.04 -23.88 26.94
N LEU A 603 -21.85 -24.00 25.88
CA LEU A 603 -22.69 -25.18 25.64
C LEU A 603 -21.93 -26.24 24.84
N PRO A 604 -22.12 -27.54 25.14
CA PRO A 604 -21.54 -28.60 24.32
C PRO A 604 -22.12 -28.53 22.90
N GLN A 605 -21.26 -28.65 21.90
CA GLN A 605 -21.62 -28.62 20.48
C GLN A 605 -21.00 -29.85 19.78
N PRO A 606 -21.66 -30.42 18.76
CA PRO A 606 -21.11 -31.59 18.08
C PRO A 606 -19.91 -31.19 17.24
N THR A 607 -18.99 -32.12 17.05
CA THR A 607 -17.80 -31.93 16.21
C THR A 607 -18.03 -32.47 14.81
N ILE A 608 -17.44 -31.83 13.81
CA ILE A 608 -17.42 -32.34 12.44
C ILE A 608 -16.35 -33.45 12.38
N ASN A 609 -16.70 -34.63 11.87
CA ASN A 609 -15.76 -35.77 11.78
C ASN A 609 -15.48 -36.21 10.34
N GLU A 610 -16.49 -36.20 9.49
CA GLU A 610 -16.34 -36.54 8.07
C GLU A 610 -16.91 -35.40 7.21
N VAL A 611 -16.18 -35.03 6.17
CA VAL A 611 -16.58 -34.03 5.19
C VAL A 611 -16.49 -34.68 3.81
N ASN A 612 -17.65 -34.97 3.22
CA ASN A 612 -17.75 -35.34 1.81
C ASN A 612 -18.25 -34.12 1.04
N THR A 613 -17.55 -33.68 0.01
CA THR A 613 -17.96 -32.48 -0.72
C THR A 613 -17.63 -32.53 -2.21
N ASP A 614 -18.52 -31.95 -3.01
CA ASP A 614 -18.37 -31.67 -4.44
C ASP A 614 -18.34 -30.15 -4.64
N ILE A 615 -17.21 -29.64 -5.12
CA ILE A 615 -16.97 -28.22 -5.39
C ILE A 615 -16.91 -28.03 -6.89
N GLN A 616 -17.87 -27.28 -7.44
CA GLN A 616 -17.98 -27.00 -8.87
C GLN A 616 -17.55 -25.58 -9.16
N LEU A 617 -16.36 -25.44 -9.73
CA LEU A 617 -15.80 -24.15 -10.11
C LEU A 617 -16.32 -23.73 -11.49
N TYR A 618 -16.70 -22.46 -11.60
CA TYR A 618 -17.02 -21.78 -12.86
C TYR A 618 -16.16 -20.50 -13.01
N PRO A 619 -14.83 -20.64 -13.22
CA PRO A 619 -13.88 -19.54 -13.42
C PRO A 619 -14.37 -18.44 -14.39
N SER A 620 -14.84 -18.82 -15.58
CA SER A 620 -15.37 -17.89 -16.60
C SER A 620 -16.61 -17.11 -16.18
N LYS A 621 -17.29 -17.53 -15.09
CA LYS A 621 -18.48 -16.89 -14.55
C LYS A 621 -18.23 -16.24 -13.18
N ASN A 622 -16.99 -16.27 -12.67
CA ASN A 622 -16.64 -15.78 -11.34
C ASN A 622 -17.52 -16.38 -10.23
N ALA A 623 -17.83 -17.67 -10.33
CA ALA A 623 -18.80 -18.34 -9.49
C ALA A 623 -18.41 -19.78 -9.16
N TYR A 624 -18.92 -20.32 -8.05
CA TYR A 624 -18.83 -21.74 -7.74
C TYR A 624 -20.07 -22.23 -7.01
N GLN A 625 -20.23 -23.55 -6.96
CA GLN A 625 -21.24 -24.24 -6.17
C GLN A 625 -20.58 -25.29 -5.28
N ILE A 626 -21.09 -25.46 -4.07
CA ILE A 626 -20.64 -26.46 -3.11
C ILE A 626 -21.83 -27.34 -2.79
N HIS A 627 -21.63 -28.65 -2.91
CA HIS A 627 -22.48 -29.66 -2.29
C HIS A 627 -21.65 -30.31 -1.19
N GLY A 628 -22.15 -30.31 0.03
CA GLY A 628 -21.41 -30.83 1.18
C GLY A 628 -22.29 -31.67 2.09
N ASP A 629 -21.70 -32.74 2.61
CA ASP A 629 -22.29 -33.62 3.60
C ASP A 629 -21.33 -33.78 4.77
N TYR A 630 -21.80 -33.41 5.95
CA TYR A 630 -21.10 -33.62 7.21
C TYR A 630 -21.65 -34.82 7.96
N VAL A 631 -20.74 -35.54 8.62
CA VAL A 631 -21.06 -36.40 9.77
C VAL A 631 -20.63 -35.67 11.03
N LEU A 632 -21.61 -35.31 11.85
CA LEU A 632 -21.43 -34.65 13.14
C LEU A 632 -21.51 -35.70 14.25
N THR A 633 -20.59 -35.66 15.22
CA THR A 633 -20.61 -36.58 16.37
C THR A 633 -20.61 -35.78 17.67
N ASN A 634 -21.39 -36.22 18.65
CA ASN A 634 -21.24 -35.70 20.01
C ASN A 634 -20.01 -36.34 20.67
N GLN A 635 -18.87 -35.65 20.65
CA GLN A 635 -17.66 -36.11 21.36
C GLN A 635 -17.59 -35.66 22.81
N THR A 636 -18.62 -34.97 23.32
CA THR A 636 -18.67 -34.52 24.70
C THR A 636 -19.27 -35.59 25.61
N GLU A 637 -18.97 -35.52 26.90
CA GLU A 637 -19.55 -36.43 27.91
C GLU A 637 -21.01 -36.08 28.27
N LYS A 638 -21.56 -34.99 27.71
CA LYS A 638 -22.91 -34.49 28.02
C LYS A 638 -23.82 -34.62 26.80
N PRO A 639 -25.12 -34.88 26.98
CA PRO A 639 -26.07 -34.83 25.88
C PRO A 639 -26.18 -33.40 25.33
N ILE A 640 -26.34 -33.27 24.02
CA ILE A 640 -26.50 -31.98 23.33
C ILE A 640 -27.96 -31.79 22.98
N GLU A 641 -28.57 -30.71 23.48
CA GLU A 641 -29.98 -30.38 23.19
C GLU A 641 -30.12 -29.30 22.12
N ASN A 642 -29.19 -28.34 22.10
CA ASN A 642 -29.24 -27.19 21.20
C ASN A 642 -27.97 -27.12 20.37
N ILE A 643 -28.12 -26.95 19.06
CA ILE A 643 -27.01 -26.82 18.11
C ILE A 643 -27.12 -25.46 17.43
N LEU A 644 -26.01 -24.72 17.39
CA LEU A 644 -25.91 -23.49 16.60
C LEU A 644 -25.17 -23.80 15.31
N ILE A 645 -25.78 -23.50 14.16
CA ILE A 645 -25.16 -23.63 12.85
C ILE A 645 -25.05 -22.24 12.22
N ASN A 646 -23.87 -21.93 11.68
CA ASN A 646 -23.60 -20.65 11.02
C ASN A 646 -23.19 -20.91 9.57
N PHE A 647 -23.91 -20.28 8.65
CA PHE A 647 -23.51 -20.13 7.25
C PHE A 647 -22.76 -18.82 7.07
N HIS A 648 -21.91 -18.76 6.04
CA HIS A 648 -21.19 -17.55 5.68
C HIS A 648 -22.13 -16.57 4.95
N PRO A 649 -22.18 -15.27 5.33
CA PRO A 649 -23.15 -14.31 4.78
C PRO A 649 -22.97 -14.04 3.27
N ASP A 650 -21.76 -14.25 2.74
CA ASP A 650 -21.48 -14.08 1.31
C ASP A 650 -21.96 -15.25 0.42
N LEU A 651 -22.32 -16.40 1.01
CA LEU A 651 -22.81 -17.55 0.26
C LEU A 651 -24.33 -17.61 0.33
N LYS A 652 -24.94 -17.90 -0.81
CA LYS A 652 -26.37 -18.19 -0.87
C LYS A 652 -26.60 -19.64 -0.48
N VAL A 653 -27.43 -19.85 0.54
CA VAL A 653 -27.92 -21.19 0.92
C VAL A 653 -29.04 -21.57 -0.04
N ASP A 654 -28.78 -22.51 -0.95
CA ASP A 654 -29.79 -23.00 -1.90
C ASP A 654 -30.66 -24.09 -1.27
N ASP A 655 -30.05 -24.99 -0.51
CA ASP A 655 -30.72 -25.99 0.32
C ASP A 655 -29.81 -26.39 1.48
N ALA A 656 -30.37 -26.64 2.65
CA ALA A 656 -29.62 -27.19 3.77
C ALA A 656 -30.55 -28.02 4.66
N LEU A 657 -30.11 -29.23 5.00
CA LEU A 657 -30.90 -30.22 5.69
C LEU A 657 -30.09 -30.85 6.82
N PHE A 658 -30.51 -30.55 8.05
CA PHE A 658 -29.99 -31.21 9.25
C PHE A 658 -30.83 -32.45 9.57
N LYS A 659 -30.20 -33.60 9.77
CA LYS A 659 -30.87 -34.83 10.19
C LYS A 659 -30.29 -35.35 11.50
N SER A 660 -31.18 -35.66 12.44
CA SER A 660 -30.84 -36.32 13.70
C SER A 660 -31.98 -37.24 14.12
N ASN A 661 -31.67 -38.47 14.51
CA ASN A 661 -32.62 -39.43 15.07
C ASN A 661 -33.91 -39.64 14.23
N GLY A 662 -33.76 -39.66 12.89
CA GLY A 662 -34.86 -39.85 11.94
C GLY A 662 -35.67 -38.60 11.60
N ASN A 663 -35.45 -37.49 12.33
CA ASN A 663 -36.05 -36.19 12.03
C ASN A 663 -35.14 -35.38 11.09
N SER A 664 -35.76 -34.64 10.18
CA SER A 664 -35.08 -33.74 9.26
C SER A 664 -35.60 -32.32 9.41
N LEU A 665 -34.69 -31.36 9.53
CA LEU A 665 -35.01 -29.94 9.65
C LEU A 665 -34.30 -29.16 8.54
N LYS A 666 -35.09 -28.40 7.77
CA LYS A 666 -34.57 -27.54 6.71
C LYS A 666 -34.05 -26.23 7.31
N LEU A 667 -32.90 -25.77 6.84
CA LEU A 667 -32.24 -24.55 7.29
C LEU A 667 -32.26 -23.54 6.15
N GLU A 668 -32.75 -22.33 6.43
CA GLU A 668 -32.86 -21.25 5.44
C GLU A 668 -32.17 -19.95 5.90
N GLU A 669 -31.85 -19.83 7.20
CA GLU A 669 -31.24 -18.63 7.78
C GLU A 669 -29.73 -18.74 7.89
N TYR A 670 -29.02 -17.60 7.90
CA TYR A 670 -27.56 -17.54 8.01
C TYR A 670 -27.04 -18.05 9.37
N VAL A 671 -27.81 -17.88 10.43
CA VAL A 671 -27.51 -18.42 11.76
C VAL A 671 -28.76 -19.11 12.25
N THR A 672 -28.69 -20.40 12.53
CA THR A 672 -29.86 -21.18 12.96
C THR A 672 -29.58 -21.88 14.28
N GLU A 673 -30.44 -21.62 15.26
CA GLU A 673 -30.53 -22.34 16.52
C GLU A 673 -31.47 -23.55 16.34
N ILE A 674 -30.93 -24.75 16.47
CA ILE A 674 -31.67 -26.00 16.36
C ILE A 674 -31.86 -26.58 17.75
N LYS A 675 -33.12 -26.63 18.20
CA LYS A 675 -33.51 -27.38 19.40
C LYS A 675 -33.91 -28.79 19.02
N LEU A 676 -33.14 -29.78 19.48
CA LEU A 676 -33.38 -31.19 19.17
C LEU A 676 -34.58 -31.72 19.96
N GLN A 677 -35.44 -32.49 19.28
CA GLN A 677 -36.57 -33.17 19.94
C GLN A 677 -36.09 -34.30 20.87
N LYS A 678 -35.03 -34.99 20.46
CA LYS A 678 -34.29 -35.97 21.26
C LYS A 678 -32.85 -35.49 21.36
N PRO A 679 -32.28 -35.30 22.57
CA PRO A 679 -30.89 -34.90 22.73
C PRO A 679 -29.95 -35.85 21.99
N LEU A 680 -28.86 -35.31 21.45
CA LEU A 680 -27.81 -36.10 20.83
C LEU A 680 -26.92 -36.67 21.95
N GLU A 681 -27.03 -37.96 22.22
CA GLU A 681 -26.29 -38.64 23.27
C GLU A 681 -24.78 -38.68 22.97
N PRO A 682 -23.90 -38.84 23.98
CA PRO A 682 -22.47 -39.03 23.74
C PRO A 682 -22.20 -40.13 22.70
N TYR A 683 -21.34 -39.81 21.73
CA TYR A 683 -20.98 -40.62 20.56
C TYR A 683 -22.10 -40.87 19.52
N GLU A 684 -23.31 -40.33 19.73
CA GLU A 684 -24.38 -40.37 18.73
C GLU A 684 -24.04 -39.41 17.57
N ARG A 685 -24.52 -39.76 16.37
CA ARG A 685 -24.20 -39.05 15.12
C ARG A 685 -25.42 -38.34 14.55
N ALA A 686 -25.17 -37.19 13.93
CA ALA A 686 -26.11 -36.43 13.11
C ALA A 686 -25.47 -36.11 11.75
N THR A 687 -26.27 -35.72 10.77
CA THR A 687 -25.77 -35.33 9.44
C THR A 687 -26.27 -33.96 9.04
N LEU A 688 -25.41 -33.17 8.38
CA LEU A 688 -25.79 -31.90 7.77
C LEU A 688 -25.44 -31.95 6.29
N SER A 689 -26.45 -31.92 5.43
CA SER A 689 -26.29 -31.81 3.97
C SER A 689 -26.59 -30.37 3.55
N PHE A 690 -25.79 -29.79 2.65
CA PHE A 690 -25.97 -28.41 2.21
C PHE A 690 -25.53 -28.17 0.77
N ASN A 691 -26.24 -27.28 0.10
CA ASN A 691 -25.97 -26.76 -1.23
C ASN A 691 -25.80 -25.25 -1.13
N LEU A 692 -24.60 -24.76 -1.43
CA LEU A 692 -24.25 -23.35 -1.38
C LEU A 692 -23.82 -22.87 -2.75
N SER A 693 -24.18 -21.64 -3.10
CA SER A 693 -23.71 -20.98 -4.31
C SER A 693 -23.06 -19.63 -4.01
N TYR A 694 -22.04 -19.33 -4.79
CA TYR A 694 -21.31 -18.07 -4.72
C TYR A 694 -21.11 -17.50 -6.13
N LYS A 695 -21.30 -16.18 -6.24
CA LYS A 695 -20.92 -15.40 -7.43
C LYS A 695 -20.57 -13.99 -6.99
N TRP A 696 -19.48 -13.46 -7.52
CA TRP A 696 -19.10 -12.07 -7.30
C TRP A 696 -19.13 -11.26 -8.59
N PHE A 697 -19.19 -9.93 -8.44
CA PHE A 697 -19.25 -8.97 -9.53
C PHE A 697 -18.18 -7.89 -9.31
N ALA A 698 -17.55 -7.42 -10.40
CA ALA A 698 -16.45 -6.47 -10.34
C ALA A 698 -16.77 -5.19 -9.56
N VAL A 699 -18.02 -4.71 -9.63
CA VAL A 699 -18.48 -3.50 -8.93
C VAL A 699 -18.39 -3.60 -7.40
N ASN A 700 -18.46 -4.80 -6.84
CA ASN A 700 -18.35 -5.05 -5.40
C ASN A 700 -16.89 -5.32 -4.95
N GLY A 701 -15.99 -5.61 -5.90
CA GLY A 701 -14.70 -6.21 -5.62
C GLY A 701 -14.77 -7.73 -5.39
N HIS A 702 -13.61 -8.36 -5.25
CA HIS A 702 -13.49 -9.76 -4.81
C HIS A 702 -12.81 -9.83 -3.45
N GLN A 703 -12.98 -10.95 -2.77
CA GLN A 703 -12.23 -11.28 -1.55
C GLN A 703 -10.96 -12.05 -1.92
N SER A 704 -9.82 -11.63 -1.38
CA SER A 704 -8.50 -12.18 -1.71
C SER A 704 -8.40 -13.70 -1.49
N PHE A 705 -8.96 -14.22 -0.40
CA PHE A 705 -8.96 -15.66 -0.06
C PHE A 705 -10.11 -16.45 -0.70
N ASN A 706 -10.86 -15.83 -1.63
CA ASN A 706 -11.99 -16.42 -2.36
C ASN A 706 -12.03 -15.89 -3.79
N ALA A 707 -10.84 -15.80 -4.39
CA ALA A 707 -10.63 -15.21 -5.70
C ALA A 707 -10.92 -16.26 -6.78
N ILE A 708 -12.18 -16.37 -7.19
CA ILE A 708 -12.57 -17.15 -8.38
C ILE A 708 -12.51 -16.28 -9.64
N ILE A 709 -11.49 -16.52 -10.45
CA ILE A 709 -11.13 -15.75 -11.65
C ILE A 709 -10.86 -16.68 -12.83
N GLU A 710 -10.92 -16.12 -14.04
CA GLU A 710 -10.83 -16.88 -15.28
C GLU A 710 -9.57 -17.74 -15.37
N ASN A 711 -8.40 -17.27 -14.91
CA ASN A 711 -7.19 -18.11 -14.78
C ASN A 711 -6.45 -17.79 -13.47
N GLY A 712 -6.04 -18.80 -12.69
CA GLY A 712 -5.33 -18.61 -11.42
C GLY A 712 -6.24 -18.42 -10.21
N SER A 713 -7.41 -19.08 -10.19
CA SER A 713 -8.33 -19.04 -9.05
C SER A 713 -7.72 -19.67 -7.79
N PHE A 714 -7.98 -19.08 -6.63
CA PHE A 714 -7.66 -19.66 -5.33
C PHE A 714 -8.71 -19.32 -4.28
N MET A 715 -9.08 -20.33 -3.49
CA MET A 715 -9.99 -20.19 -2.36
C MET A 715 -9.48 -20.96 -1.15
N ARG A 716 -9.40 -20.30 0.01
CA ARG A 716 -9.40 -20.98 1.31
C ARG A 716 -10.83 -21.41 1.61
N ILE A 717 -11.29 -22.41 0.85
CA ILE A 717 -12.71 -22.72 0.72
C ILE A 717 -13.34 -23.15 2.03
N SER A 718 -12.57 -23.75 2.96
CA SER A 718 -13.07 -24.14 4.28
C SER A 718 -13.60 -22.97 5.12
N ASN A 719 -13.19 -21.72 4.86
CA ASN A 719 -13.71 -20.53 5.56
C ASN A 719 -15.19 -20.24 5.22
N TYR A 720 -15.67 -20.78 4.10
CA TYR A 720 -16.99 -20.53 3.55
C TYR A 720 -17.98 -21.68 3.80
N PHE A 721 -17.49 -22.76 4.43
CA PHE A 721 -18.27 -23.92 4.82
C PHE A 721 -19.05 -23.65 6.12
N PRO A 722 -20.19 -24.32 6.37
CA PRO A 722 -20.96 -24.13 7.61
C PRO A 722 -20.14 -24.48 8.86
N SER A 723 -20.18 -23.61 9.86
CA SER A 723 -19.49 -23.76 11.15
C SER A 723 -20.48 -24.06 12.29
N ILE A 724 -20.03 -24.84 13.27
CA ILE A 724 -20.85 -25.31 14.40
C ILE A 724 -20.43 -24.57 15.67
N GLY A 725 -21.41 -24.09 16.44
CA GLY A 725 -21.21 -23.38 17.70
C GLY A 725 -20.98 -21.88 17.53
N TYR A 726 -20.67 -21.20 18.63
CA TYR A 726 -20.44 -19.76 18.64
C TYR A 726 -19.13 -19.37 17.96
N GLN A 727 -19.16 -18.34 17.12
CA GLN A 727 -18.01 -17.86 16.32
C GLN A 727 -17.46 -16.56 16.93
N LYS A 728 -16.27 -16.63 17.54
CA LYS A 728 -15.65 -15.51 18.27
C LYS A 728 -15.18 -14.37 17.36
N ASP A 729 -14.81 -14.69 16.13
CA ASP A 729 -14.40 -13.76 15.08
C ASP A 729 -15.53 -12.82 14.61
N ARG A 730 -16.77 -13.06 15.06
CA ARG A 730 -17.92 -12.19 14.82
C ARG A 730 -18.17 -11.18 15.94
N GLU A 731 -17.36 -11.18 17.01
CA GLU A 731 -17.48 -10.20 18.09
C GLU A 731 -16.98 -8.81 17.66
N ILE A 732 -17.56 -7.76 18.26
CA ILE A 732 -17.05 -6.40 18.10
C ILE A 732 -15.83 -6.22 18.99
N GLU A 733 -14.67 -5.90 18.42
CA GLU A 733 -13.44 -5.66 19.19
C GLU A 733 -13.36 -4.24 19.79
N GLU A 734 -14.01 -3.25 19.17
CA GLU A 734 -13.89 -1.83 19.53
C GLU A 734 -14.51 -1.51 20.91
N GLU A 735 -13.68 -1.20 21.91
CA GLU A 735 -14.09 -0.99 23.32
C GLU A 735 -15.23 0.03 23.48
N LEU A 736 -15.17 1.17 22.79
CA LEU A 736 -16.19 2.22 22.86
C LEU A 736 -17.58 1.69 22.46
N LYS A 737 -17.65 0.88 21.40
CA LYS A 737 -18.91 0.26 20.96
C LYS A 737 -19.36 -0.82 21.93
N ARG A 738 -18.43 -1.61 22.48
CA ARG A 738 -18.77 -2.64 23.47
C ARG A 738 -19.39 -2.03 24.74
N GLU A 739 -18.88 -0.89 25.20
CA GLU A 739 -19.46 -0.13 26.31
C GLU A 739 -20.85 0.43 25.96
N GLU A 740 -20.99 1.06 24.78
CA GLU A 740 -22.26 1.60 24.30
C GLU A 740 -23.38 0.55 24.26
N PHE A 741 -23.07 -0.65 23.73
CA PHE A 741 -24.02 -1.74 23.56
C PHE A 741 -24.01 -2.76 24.72
N GLN A 742 -23.28 -2.49 25.81
CA GLN A 742 -23.21 -3.31 27.03
C GLN A 742 -22.81 -4.78 26.76
N LEU A 743 -21.90 -5.01 25.82
CA LEU A 743 -21.47 -6.34 25.38
C LEU A 743 -20.51 -7.03 26.36
N GLY A 744 -20.07 -6.35 27.43
CA GLY A 744 -19.02 -6.84 28.32
C GLY A 744 -17.66 -6.93 27.61
N LYS A 745 -16.70 -7.68 28.17
CA LYS A 745 -15.38 -7.86 27.54
C LYS A 745 -15.44 -8.79 26.34
N ALA A 746 -14.65 -8.51 25.32
CA ALA A 746 -14.46 -9.41 24.19
C ALA A 746 -13.80 -10.71 24.66
N SER A 747 -13.95 -11.77 23.88
CA SER A 747 -13.30 -13.06 24.12
C SER A 747 -11.77 -12.92 24.02
N GLU A 748 -11.08 -12.97 25.17
CA GLU A 748 -9.61 -12.90 25.21
C GLU A 748 -8.97 -14.21 24.71
N ILE A 749 -7.75 -14.09 24.14
CA ILE A 749 -6.88 -15.25 23.89
C ILE A 749 -6.65 -15.96 25.23
N LYS A 750 -6.71 -17.29 25.23
CA LYS A 750 -6.46 -18.06 26.45
C LYS A 750 -5.02 -17.79 26.93
N LYS A 751 -4.86 -17.58 28.24
CA LYS A 751 -3.54 -17.51 28.87
C LYS A 751 -2.85 -18.86 28.83
N LEU A 752 -1.52 -18.85 28.84
CA LEU A 752 -0.73 -20.08 28.81
C LEU A 752 -1.09 -21.04 29.97
N GLU A 753 -1.35 -20.51 31.17
CA GLU A 753 -1.66 -21.28 32.38
C GLU A 753 -3.11 -21.80 32.46
N ALA A 754 -3.95 -21.51 31.46
CA ALA A 754 -5.32 -22.02 31.43
C ALA A 754 -5.34 -23.57 31.37
N PRO A 755 -6.38 -24.24 31.90
CA PRO A 755 -6.50 -25.70 31.80
C PRO A 755 -6.37 -26.21 30.36
N GLU A 756 -5.75 -27.37 30.18
CA GLU A 756 -5.65 -28.01 28.87
C GLU A 756 -7.04 -28.37 28.32
N VAL A 757 -7.21 -28.23 27.01
CA VAL A 757 -8.44 -28.58 26.31
C VAL A 757 -8.18 -29.75 25.37
N PHE A 758 -8.76 -30.90 25.69
CA PHE A 758 -8.75 -32.07 24.82
C PHE A 758 -10.01 -32.07 23.95
N LYS A 759 -9.85 -31.81 22.65
CA LYS A 759 -10.95 -31.80 21.68
C LYS A 759 -10.51 -32.48 20.39
N ASN A 760 -11.25 -33.51 19.97
CA ASN A 760 -10.98 -34.29 18.76
C ASN A 760 -11.77 -33.76 17.53
N ASP A 761 -11.50 -32.52 17.17
CA ASP A 761 -11.98 -31.76 16.01
C ASP A 761 -11.28 -31.96 14.64
N PHE A 762 -10.45 -32.99 14.43
CA PHE A 762 -9.92 -33.32 13.09
C PHE A 762 -10.96 -34.05 12.24
N ILE A 763 -10.88 -33.83 10.93
CA ILE A 763 -11.79 -34.37 9.93
C ILE A 763 -11.11 -35.38 8.99
N ASN A 764 -11.93 -36.27 8.46
CA ASN A 764 -11.64 -36.99 7.22
C ASN A 764 -12.31 -36.25 6.05
N LEU A 765 -11.49 -35.83 5.08
CA LEU A 765 -11.92 -35.07 3.91
C LEU A 765 -11.92 -35.96 2.66
N ASN A 766 -13.06 -35.97 1.97
CA ASN A 766 -13.21 -36.54 0.63
C ASN A 766 -13.83 -35.47 -0.27
N MET A 767 -12.99 -34.83 -1.08
CA MET A 767 -13.32 -33.64 -1.83
C MET A 767 -13.20 -33.90 -3.33
N THR A 768 -14.30 -33.76 -4.05
CA THR A 768 -14.30 -33.74 -5.52
C THR A 768 -14.34 -32.30 -5.99
N VAL A 769 -13.37 -31.88 -6.78
CA VAL A 769 -13.34 -30.56 -7.40
C VAL A 769 -13.54 -30.71 -8.90
N SER A 770 -14.47 -29.95 -9.47
CA SER A 770 -14.62 -29.86 -10.92
C SER A 770 -14.35 -28.46 -11.43
N THR A 771 -13.73 -28.36 -12.60
CA THR A 771 -13.41 -27.09 -13.26
C THR A 771 -13.56 -27.21 -14.79
N GLU A 772 -13.29 -26.12 -15.50
CA GLU A 772 -13.34 -26.05 -16.97
C GLU A 772 -12.33 -27.00 -17.62
N ALA A 773 -12.64 -27.54 -18.81
CA ALA A 773 -11.81 -28.54 -19.49
C ALA A 773 -10.36 -28.12 -19.76
N SER A 774 -10.08 -26.83 -19.87
CA SER A 774 -8.74 -26.29 -20.09
C SER A 774 -7.92 -26.17 -18.80
N GLN A 775 -8.53 -26.36 -17.63
CA GLN A 775 -7.90 -26.12 -16.35
C GLN A 775 -7.70 -27.39 -15.54
N THR A 776 -6.71 -27.33 -14.66
CA THR A 776 -6.43 -28.32 -13.64
C THR A 776 -6.77 -27.72 -12.28
N ALA A 777 -7.55 -28.44 -11.49
CA ALA A 777 -7.88 -28.02 -10.13
C ALA A 777 -7.04 -28.78 -9.12
N ILE A 778 -6.38 -28.06 -8.20
CA ILE A 778 -5.59 -28.63 -7.11
C ILE A 778 -6.29 -28.42 -5.79
N GLY A 779 -6.40 -29.48 -5.00
CA GLY A 779 -7.09 -29.48 -3.71
C GLY A 779 -6.19 -29.99 -2.57
N THR A 780 -6.72 -29.91 -1.35
CA THR A 780 -6.11 -30.49 -0.15
C THR A 780 -6.27 -32.02 -0.11
N GLY A 781 -5.17 -32.74 0.13
CA GLY A 781 -5.10 -34.20 0.21
C GLY A 781 -4.37 -34.87 -0.96
N ASP A 782 -4.29 -36.20 -0.92
CA ASP A 782 -3.72 -37.00 -2.00
C ASP A 782 -4.76 -37.17 -3.12
N LEU A 783 -4.31 -37.06 -4.38
CA LEU A 783 -5.18 -37.29 -5.55
C LEU A 783 -5.55 -38.77 -5.65
N ALA A 784 -6.83 -39.09 -5.50
CA ALA A 784 -7.35 -40.45 -5.57
C ALA A 784 -7.86 -40.82 -6.97
N LYS A 785 -8.46 -39.87 -7.69
CA LYS A 785 -9.01 -40.09 -9.04
C LYS A 785 -9.07 -38.78 -9.83
N GLN A 786 -8.77 -38.87 -11.12
CA GLN A 786 -9.00 -37.79 -12.09
C GLN A 786 -9.78 -38.33 -13.30
N TRP A 787 -10.74 -37.56 -13.79
CA TRP A 787 -11.48 -37.89 -15.03
C TRP A 787 -12.02 -36.61 -15.69
N SER A 788 -12.50 -36.75 -16.93
CA SER A 788 -13.18 -35.68 -17.65
C SER A 788 -14.58 -36.13 -18.05
N ASP A 789 -15.57 -35.26 -17.92
CA ASP A 789 -16.96 -35.49 -18.33
C ASP A 789 -17.61 -34.18 -18.79
N ALA A 790 -18.43 -34.22 -19.84
CA ALA A 790 -19.22 -33.09 -20.34
C ALA A 790 -18.49 -31.72 -20.38
N ASN A 791 -17.30 -31.67 -20.99
CA ASN A 791 -16.42 -30.48 -21.07
C ASN A 791 -15.90 -29.93 -19.73
N ARG A 792 -15.82 -30.77 -18.70
CA ARG A 792 -15.24 -30.43 -17.40
C ARG A 792 -14.24 -31.49 -16.95
N ASN A 793 -13.25 -31.05 -16.16
CA ASN A 793 -12.30 -31.93 -15.50
C ASN A 793 -12.68 -32.09 -14.03
N TYR A 794 -12.50 -33.29 -13.50
CA TYR A 794 -12.86 -33.67 -12.14
C TYR A 794 -11.67 -34.30 -11.43
N PHE A 795 -11.47 -33.91 -10.18
CA PHE A 795 -10.35 -34.32 -9.34
C PHE A 795 -10.87 -34.70 -7.96
N ASN A 796 -10.70 -35.94 -7.54
CA ASN A 796 -11.07 -36.40 -6.21
C ASN A 796 -9.83 -36.47 -5.32
N TYR A 797 -9.81 -35.67 -4.27
CA TYR A 797 -8.75 -35.59 -3.26
C TYR A 797 -9.24 -36.20 -1.94
N LYS A 798 -8.34 -36.92 -1.26
CA LYS A 798 -8.62 -37.52 0.05
C LYS A 798 -7.53 -37.17 1.06
N ALA A 799 -7.95 -36.80 2.25
CA ALA A 799 -7.07 -36.61 3.40
C ALA A 799 -7.74 -37.15 4.65
N GLU A 800 -7.01 -37.93 5.43
CA GLU A 800 -7.50 -38.49 6.68
C GLU A 800 -6.88 -37.75 7.85
N TYR A 801 -7.68 -37.52 8.88
CA TYR A 801 -7.23 -36.94 10.15
C TYR A 801 -6.46 -35.62 10.00
N ILE A 802 -7.11 -34.62 9.39
CA ILE A 802 -6.56 -33.28 9.17
C ILE A 802 -7.35 -32.21 9.95
N PRO A 803 -6.77 -31.03 10.25
CA PRO A 803 -7.54 -29.90 10.76
C PRO A 803 -8.65 -29.49 9.78
N PHE A 804 -9.70 -28.81 10.27
CA PHE A 804 -10.76 -28.23 9.43
C PHE A 804 -10.23 -27.02 8.63
N ARG A 805 -9.32 -27.32 7.69
CA ARG A 805 -8.58 -26.34 6.91
C ARG A 805 -8.22 -26.98 5.58
N PHE A 806 -8.90 -26.53 4.52
CA PHE A 806 -8.66 -27.00 3.16
C PHE A 806 -8.91 -25.88 2.17
N ALA A 807 -8.18 -25.95 1.05
CA ALA A 807 -8.18 -24.95 0.00
C ALA A 807 -8.19 -25.62 -1.38
N VAL A 808 -8.56 -24.83 -2.38
CA VAL A 808 -8.65 -25.25 -3.77
C VAL A 808 -8.09 -24.14 -4.66
N SER A 809 -7.36 -24.52 -5.69
CA SER A 809 -7.01 -23.65 -6.81
C SER A 809 -7.46 -24.21 -8.15
N SER A 810 -7.54 -23.36 -9.17
CA SER A 810 -7.79 -23.77 -10.56
C SER A 810 -7.14 -22.81 -11.54
N ALA A 811 -6.32 -23.35 -12.44
CA ALA A 811 -5.67 -22.57 -13.48
C ALA A 811 -5.28 -23.44 -14.67
N VAL A 812 -4.80 -22.79 -15.73
CA VAL A 812 -4.05 -23.44 -16.81
C VAL A 812 -2.60 -23.58 -16.33
N TYR A 813 -2.24 -24.77 -15.84
CA TYR A 813 -0.93 -25.06 -15.28
C TYR A 813 -0.03 -25.82 -16.27
N GLU A 814 1.25 -25.45 -16.28
CA GLU A 814 2.33 -26.39 -16.59
C GLU A 814 2.62 -27.25 -15.35
N HIS A 815 3.05 -28.48 -15.55
CA HIS A 815 3.28 -29.45 -14.46
C HIS A 815 4.66 -30.08 -14.59
N LYS A 816 5.39 -30.11 -13.47
CA LYS A 816 6.65 -30.84 -13.32
C LYS A 816 6.59 -31.74 -12.10
N GLU A 817 7.03 -33.00 -12.26
CA GLU A 817 6.97 -34.04 -11.24
C GLU A 817 8.36 -34.65 -11.00
N VAL A 818 8.64 -35.03 -9.74
CA VAL A 818 9.75 -35.93 -9.40
C VAL A 818 9.35 -36.87 -8.26
N GLN A 819 9.85 -38.10 -8.31
CA GLN A 819 9.65 -39.10 -7.24
C GLN A 819 10.86 -39.10 -6.29
N HIS A 820 10.61 -38.99 -4.98
CA HIS A 820 11.68 -39.02 -3.95
C HIS A 820 11.20 -39.77 -2.70
N LYS A 821 11.93 -40.82 -2.26
CA LYS A 821 11.57 -41.67 -1.10
C LYS A 821 10.11 -42.19 -1.11
N ASN A 822 9.60 -42.56 -2.29
CA ASN A 822 8.19 -42.99 -2.54
C ASN A 822 7.14 -41.90 -2.25
N ILE A 823 7.53 -40.63 -2.30
CA ILE A 823 6.66 -39.47 -2.23
C ILE A 823 6.79 -38.73 -3.56
N GLU A 824 5.65 -38.40 -4.15
CA GLU A 824 5.56 -37.62 -5.39
C GLU A 824 5.66 -36.13 -5.07
N ILE A 825 6.60 -35.42 -5.68
CA ILE A 825 6.75 -33.97 -5.53
C ILE A 825 6.36 -33.31 -6.85
N ASN A 826 5.29 -32.52 -6.81
CA ASN A 826 4.68 -31.85 -7.95
C ASN A 826 4.82 -30.33 -7.83
N VAL A 827 5.06 -29.67 -8.97
CA VAL A 827 5.01 -28.22 -9.08
C VAL A 827 4.07 -27.84 -10.22
N PHE A 828 3.04 -27.07 -9.90
CA PHE A 828 2.05 -26.52 -10.83
C PHE A 828 2.26 -25.01 -10.94
N TYR A 829 2.60 -24.54 -12.13
CA TYR A 829 3.02 -23.16 -12.37
C TYR A 829 2.49 -22.62 -13.70
N THR A 830 2.43 -21.31 -13.87
CA THR A 830 2.08 -20.71 -15.17
C THR A 830 3.26 -20.81 -16.14
N LYS A 831 2.97 -20.93 -17.43
CA LYS A 831 3.97 -21.15 -18.49
C LYS A 831 5.15 -20.17 -18.49
N ASN A 832 4.91 -18.93 -18.03
CA ASN A 832 5.92 -17.89 -18.01
C ASN A 832 6.85 -17.93 -16.79
N HIS A 833 6.54 -18.72 -15.77
CA HIS A 833 7.23 -18.68 -14.47
C HIS A 833 8.03 -19.96 -14.20
N PHE A 834 8.83 -20.39 -15.19
CA PHE A 834 9.62 -21.62 -15.11
C PHE A 834 10.96 -21.45 -14.38
N GLU A 835 11.37 -20.21 -14.10
CA GLU A 835 12.73 -19.82 -13.70
C GLU A 835 13.21 -20.56 -12.44
N ASN A 836 12.30 -20.76 -11.50
CA ASN A 836 12.57 -21.17 -10.13
C ASN A 836 12.07 -22.59 -9.79
N VAL A 837 11.43 -23.26 -10.75
CA VAL A 837 10.76 -24.56 -10.54
C VAL A 837 11.76 -25.67 -10.17
N ASP A 838 12.92 -25.71 -10.80
CA ASP A 838 13.94 -26.72 -10.50
C ASP A 838 14.53 -26.56 -9.11
N HIS A 839 14.84 -25.32 -8.71
CA HIS A 839 15.35 -25.02 -7.38
C HIS A 839 14.32 -25.34 -6.28
N LEU A 840 13.03 -25.12 -6.56
CA LEU A 840 11.93 -25.52 -5.68
C LEU A 840 11.85 -27.04 -5.48
N LEU A 841 11.97 -27.82 -6.55
CA LEU A 841 11.98 -29.29 -6.47
C LEU A 841 13.16 -29.80 -5.64
N ASP A 842 14.35 -29.23 -5.81
CA ASP A 842 15.53 -29.66 -5.07
C ASP A 842 15.44 -29.26 -3.59
N ASN A 843 14.93 -28.06 -3.29
CA ASN A 843 14.67 -27.64 -1.91
C ASN A 843 13.62 -28.53 -1.22
N ALA A 844 12.57 -28.95 -1.93
CA ALA A 844 11.56 -29.86 -1.40
C ALA A 844 12.15 -31.23 -1.03
N LYS A 845 13.02 -31.81 -1.87
CA LYS A 845 13.74 -33.06 -1.56
C LYS A 845 14.59 -32.92 -0.30
N LEU A 846 15.35 -31.83 -0.19
CA LEU A 846 16.21 -31.55 0.96
C LEU A 846 15.40 -31.38 2.25
N THR A 847 14.28 -30.66 2.18
CA THR A 847 13.36 -30.46 3.30
C THR A 847 12.76 -31.79 3.75
N LEU A 848 12.25 -32.58 2.80
CA LEU A 848 11.69 -33.89 3.08
C LEU A 848 12.71 -34.83 3.72
N ASP A 849 13.95 -34.84 3.23
CA ASP A 849 15.04 -35.61 3.83
C ASP A 849 15.33 -35.19 5.26
N TYR A 850 15.54 -33.89 5.49
CA TYR A 850 15.88 -33.39 6.82
C TYR A 850 14.77 -33.64 7.84
N CYS A 851 13.51 -33.34 7.49
CA CYS A 851 12.38 -33.51 8.40
C CYS A 851 12.08 -34.99 8.67
N THR A 852 12.22 -35.87 7.66
CA THR A 852 11.99 -37.31 7.84
C THR A 852 13.06 -37.94 8.73
N ASP A 853 14.32 -37.58 8.52
CA ASP A 853 15.44 -38.15 9.27
C ASP A 853 15.42 -37.67 10.73
N ASN A 854 15.04 -36.42 10.99
CA ASN A 854 15.08 -35.81 12.33
C ASN A 854 13.76 -35.89 13.11
N PHE A 855 12.60 -35.62 12.50
CA PHE A 855 11.35 -35.40 13.23
C PHE A 855 10.39 -36.57 13.13
N GLY A 856 10.21 -37.14 11.93
CA GLY A 856 9.29 -38.25 11.73
C GLY A 856 8.78 -38.35 10.29
N LYS A 857 8.07 -39.43 9.98
CA LYS A 857 7.60 -39.72 8.63
C LYS A 857 6.63 -38.65 8.11
N TYR A 858 6.75 -38.30 6.83
CA TYR A 858 5.75 -37.48 6.13
C TYR A 858 4.39 -38.22 6.03
N PRO A 859 3.26 -37.57 6.37
CA PRO A 859 1.96 -38.25 6.48
C PRO A 859 1.21 -38.49 5.15
N PHE A 860 1.60 -37.85 4.05
CA PHE A 860 0.90 -37.93 2.75
C PHE A 860 1.73 -38.65 1.68
N LYS A 861 1.13 -38.94 0.52
CA LYS A 861 1.81 -39.58 -0.62
C LYS A 861 2.37 -38.59 -1.62
N SER A 862 1.82 -37.38 -1.67
CA SER A 862 2.30 -36.30 -2.54
C SER A 862 2.59 -35.01 -1.78
N ILE A 863 3.46 -34.19 -2.38
CA ILE A 863 3.71 -32.78 -2.02
C ILE A 863 3.44 -31.97 -3.29
N ASN A 864 2.42 -31.11 -3.27
CA ASN A 864 2.05 -30.28 -4.41
C ASN A 864 2.35 -28.81 -4.12
N PHE A 865 3.33 -28.22 -4.80
CA PHE A 865 3.51 -26.77 -4.82
C PHE A 865 2.68 -26.18 -5.95
N VAL A 866 1.86 -25.18 -5.63
CA VAL A 866 0.84 -24.67 -6.53
C VAL A 866 0.91 -23.15 -6.58
N GLU A 867 1.17 -22.64 -7.77
CA GLU A 867 1.15 -21.21 -8.01
C GLU A 867 -0.28 -20.65 -8.07
N VAL A 868 -0.50 -19.48 -7.48
CA VAL A 868 -1.77 -18.75 -7.51
C VAL A 868 -1.59 -17.28 -7.93
N SER A 869 -2.64 -16.71 -8.52
CA SER A 869 -2.64 -15.32 -9.04
C SER A 869 -2.49 -14.27 -7.93
N SER A 870 -1.90 -13.12 -8.26
CA SER A 870 -1.84 -11.91 -7.41
C SER A 870 -3.20 -11.26 -7.09
N PHE A 871 -4.30 -11.78 -7.64
CA PHE A 871 -5.65 -11.51 -7.13
C PHE A 871 -5.81 -12.04 -5.70
N THR A 872 -5.09 -13.11 -5.35
CA THR A 872 -4.95 -13.57 -3.98
C THR A 872 -3.86 -12.78 -3.27
N ARG A 873 -4.25 -12.13 -2.17
CA ARG A 873 -3.40 -11.29 -1.32
C ARG A 873 -3.58 -11.67 0.15
N GLY A 874 -2.56 -11.43 0.95
CA GLY A 874 -2.59 -11.65 2.41
C GLY A 874 -1.69 -12.78 2.90
N PHE A 875 -1.02 -13.51 2.00
CA PHE A 875 0.06 -14.45 2.30
C PHE A 875 1.06 -14.49 1.13
N ALA A 876 2.29 -14.95 1.39
CA ALA A 876 3.26 -15.26 0.35
C ALA A 876 3.19 -16.74 -0.04
N ALA A 877 3.07 -17.61 0.95
CA ALA A 877 2.71 -19.01 0.79
C ALA A 877 1.84 -19.49 1.97
N THR A 878 1.15 -20.60 1.79
CA THR A 878 0.45 -21.30 2.88
C THR A 878 0.40 -22.80 2.60
N ALA A 879 0.82 -23.58 3.57
CA ALA A 879 0.70 -25.03 3.54
C ALA A 879 -0.70 -25.53 3.97
N TYR A 880 -1.16 -26.56 3.27
CA TYR A 880 -2.30 -27.41 3.57
C TYR A 880 -1.85 -28.87 3.44
N PRO A 881 -2.59 -29.83 4.02
CA PRO A 881 -2.34 -31.26 3.80
C PRO A 881 -2.10 -31.60 2.32
N SER A 882 -0.91 -32.11 1.98
CA SER A 882 -0.46 -32.46 0.61
C SER A 882 -0.33 -31.29 -0.40
N ALA A 883 -0.72 -30.05 -0.07
CA ALA A 883 -0.73 -28.92 -1.02
C ALA A 883 -0.25 -27.61 -0.40
N ILE A 884 0.69 -26.93 -1.05
CA ILE A 884 1.26 -25.64 -0.65
C ILE A 884 0.96 -24.63 -1.75
N PHE A 885 0.12 -23.63 -1.44
CA PHE A 885 -0.25 -22.59 -2.39
C PHE A 885 0.64 -21.36 -2.19
N MET A 886 1.14 -20.79 -3.28
CA MET A 886 2.14 -19.71 -3.24
C MET A 886 1.79 -18.65 -4.29
N THR A 887 1.94 -17.37 -3.94
CA THR A 887 1.63 -16.28 -4.87
C THR A 887 2.69 -16.16 -5.97
N GLU A 888 2.25 -15.80 -7.18
CA GLU A 888 3.11 -15.70 -8.36
C GLU A 888 4.34 -14.79 -8.17
N ASP A 889 4.20 -13.75 -7.34
CA ASP A 889 5.14 -12.63 -7.23
C ASP A 889 6.17 -12.75 -6.10
N MET A 890 6.19 -13.86 -5.36
CA MET A 890 7.09 -14.07 -4.22
C MET A 890 8.11 -15.20 -4.44
N ILE A 891 7.80 -16.20 -5.27
CA ILE A 891 8.62 -17.41 -5.43
C ILE A 891 8.83 -17.75 -6.89
N PHE A 892 7.74 -17.92 -7.64
CA PHE A 892 7.83 -18.39 -9.02
C PHE A 892 8.46 -17.33 -9.94
N HIS A 893 7.97 -16.09 -9.88
CA HIS A 893 8.45 -15.00 -10.72
C HIS A 893 9.30 -13.98 -9.93
N THR A 894 10.39 -14.46 -9.32
CA THR A 894 11.36 -13.63 -8.61
C THR A 894 12.79 -13.87 -9.08
N ASN A 895 13.63 -12.83 -9.08
CA ASN A 895 15.00 -12.89 -9.60
C ASN A 895 15.99 -13.27 -8.49
N LEU A 896 16.23 -14.57 -8.32
CA LEU A 896 17.22 -15.09 -7.36
C LEU A 896 18.67 -14.77 -7.75
N GLU A 897 18.93 -14.47 -9.03
CA GLU A 897 20.25 -14.13 -9.56
C GLU A 897 20.54 -12.62 -9.53
N GLY A 898 19.68 -11.83 -8.88
CA GLY A 898 19.89 -10.39 -8.63
C GLY A 898 21.13 -10.10 -7.78
N ASP A 899 21.42 -8.82 -7.56
CA ASP A 899 22.71 -8.34 -7.02
C ASP A 899 23.04 -8.96 -5.64
N LYS A 900 22.02 -9.18 -4.82
CA LYS A 900 22.17 -9.70 -3.45
C LYS A 900 22.07 -11.23 -3.33
N LYS A 901 21.75 -11.95 -4.41
CA LYS A 901 21.59 -13.43 -4.49
C LYS A 901 20.90 -14.06 -3.26
N GLN A 902 19.68 -13.65 -2.99
CA GLN A 902 18.91 -14.14 -1.84
C GLN A 902 18.03 -15.31 -2.26
N ASP A 903 18.25 -16.47 -1.64
CA ASP A 903 17.45 -17.66 -1.89
C ASP A 903 16.17 -17.65 -1.03
N VAL A 904 15.12 -17.02 -1.56
CA VAL A 904 13.79 -17.02 -0.92
C VAL A 904 13.07 -18.37 -1.06
N ILE A 905 13.50 -19.23 -1.98
CA ILE A 905 12.87 -20.55 -2.13
C ILE A 905 13.19 -21.39 -0.91
N ASN A 906 14.44 -21.37 -0.44
CA ASN A 906 14.73 -21.99 0.85
C ASN A 906 13.99 -21.31 2.01
N GLU A 907 13.91 -19.97 2.03
CA GLU A 907 13.18 -19.24 3.08
C GLU A 907 11.73 -19.71 3.17
N LEU A 908 11.05 -19.81 2.04
CA LEU A 908 9.60 -19.92 2.02
C LEU A 908 9.13 -21.36 1.76
N ALA A 909 9.69 -22.07 0.78
CA ALA A 909 9.24 -23.42 0.47
C ALA A 909 9.57 -24.43 1.59
N GLY A 910 10.77 -24.36 2.14
CA GLY A 910 11.21 -25.22 3.25
C GLY A 910 10.42 -24.93 4.53
N HIS A 911 10.22 -23.65 4.85
CA HIS A 911 9.38 -23.20 5.98
C HIS A 911 7.96 -23.73 5.85
N GLU A 912 7.31 -23.52 4.72
CA GLU A 912 5.92 -23.93 4.50
C GLU A 912 5.75 -25.44 4.53
N LEU A 913 6.64 -26.19 3.87
CA LEU A 913 6.59 -27.65 3.90
C LEU A 913 6.80 -28.19 5.33
N SER A 914 7.62 -27.52 6.15
CA SER A 914 7.84 -27.93 7.54
C SER A 914 6.58 -27.80 8.43
N HIS A 915 5.62 -26.93 8.08
CA HIS A 915 4.35 -26.84 8.82
C HIS A 915 3.53 -28.14 8.81
N LEU A 916 3.84 -29.08 7.93
CA LEU A 916 3.22 -30.42 7.92
C LEU A 916 3.63 -31.24 9.15
N TRP A 917 4.78 -30.94 9.76
CA TRP A 917 5.15 -31.39 11.10
C TRP A 917 4.67 -30.39 12.16
N TRP A 918 4.76 -29.08 11.85
CA TRP A 918 4.47 -27.98 12.78
C TRP A 918 3.14 -27.26 12.49
N GLY A 919 2.02 -27.79 12.98
CA GLY A 919 0.73 -27.09 13.08
C GLY A 919 -0.35 -27.47 12.06
N ASN A 920 0.02 -27.86 10.82
CA ASN A 920 -0.97 -28.11 9.75
C ASN A 920 -1.37 -29.58 9.59
N SER A 921 -0.76 -30.52 10.31
CA SER A 921 -1.13 -31.94 10.27
C SER A 921 -0.81 -32.68 11.58
N GLN A 922 0.47 -32.90 11.90
CA GLN A 922 0.81 -33.84 12.99
C GLN A 922 0.56 -33.30 14.41
N ILE A 923 0.77 -32.00 14.62
CA ILE A 923 0.39 -31.29 15.85
C ILE A 923 -0.66 -30.23 15.52
N ASN A 924 -1.49 -29.91 16.51
CA ASN A 924 -2.43 -28.80 16.47
C ASN A 924 -2.35 -28.06 17.83
N PRO A 925 -1.48 -27.04 17.97
CA PRO A 925 -1.35 -26.29 19.21
C PRO A 925 -2.70 -25.75 19.70
N ASP A 926 -2.90 -25.67 21.02
CA ASP A 926 -4.10 -25.00 21.55
C ASP A 926 -4.03 -23.50 21.23
N ASP A 927 -5.17 -22.91 20.90
CA ASP A 927 -5.27 -21.49 20.54
C ASP A 927 -5.16 -20.62 21.81
N ARG A 928 -3.92 -20.33 22.18
CA ARG A 928 -3.51 -19.63 23.41
C ARG A 928 -2.16 -18.92 23.24
N GLU A 929 -1.76 -18.12 24.23
CA GLU A 929 -0.41 -17.53 24.29
C GLU A 929 0.68 -18.59 24.03
N GLY A 930 1.63 -18.27 23.15
CA GLY A 930 2.72 -19.18 22.77
C GLY A 930 2.42 -20.13 21.61
N ALA A 931 1.16 -20.27 21.17
CA ALA A 931 0.81 -21.17 20.05
C ALA A 931 1.61 -20.86 18.78
N SER A 932 1.77 -19.58 18.44
CA SER A 932 2.56 -19.13 17.27
C SER A 932 4.04 -19.47 17.36
N MET A 933 4.60 -19.66 18.56
CA MET A 933 5.97 -20.17 18.70
C MET A 933 6.06 -21.62 18.20
N LEU A 934 5.10 -22.47 18.55
CA LEU A 934 5.11 -23.87 18.13
C LEU A 934 4.95 -24.04 16.62
N THR A 935 4.24 -23.14 15.94
CA THR A 935 4.09 -23.20 14.48
C THR A 935 5.23 -22.48 13.76
N GLU A 936 5.48 -21.21 14.07
CA GLU A 936 6.38 -20.36 13.29
C GLU A 936 7.84 -20.50 13.71
N THR A 937 8.14 -20.56 15.02
CA THR A 937 9.55 -20.69 15.45
C THR A 937 10.15 -22.03 15.02
N LEU A 938 9.37 -23.11 15.07
CA LEU A 938 9.85 -24.44 14.65
C LEU A 938 10.02 -24.55 13.13
N ALA A 939 9.15 -23.89 12.37
CA ALA A 939 9.30 -23.78 10.92
C ALA A 939 10.54 -22.95 10.55
N MET A 940 10.74 -21.80 11.20
CA MET A 940 11.95 -20.97 11.05
C MET A 940 13.23 -21.72 11.45
N TYR A 941 13.19 -22.55 12.50
CA TYR A 941 14.33 -23.40 12.85
C TYR A 941 14.68 -24.36 11.70
N THR A 942 13.65 -25.00 11.15
CA THR A 942 13.81 -25.94 10.04
C THR A 942 14.41 -25.21 8.83
N GLU A 943 13.90 -24.03 8.49
CA GLU A 943 14.45 -23.15 7.45
C GLU A 943 15.96 -22.89 7.67
N MET A 944 16.36 -22.49 8.89
CA MET A 944 17.77 -22.19 9.20
C MET A 944 18.67 -23.41 9.06
N MET A 945 18.21 -24.60 9.47
CA MET A 945 19.00 -25.84 9.36
C MET A 945 19.14 -26.30 7.90
N LEU A 946 18.09 -26.12 7.08
CA LEU A 946 18.17 -26.36 5.64
C LEU A 946 19.12 -25.38 4.97
N TYR A 947 19.04 -24.09 5.32
CA TYR A 947 19.95 -23.07 4.81
C TYR A 947 21.41 -23.38 5.18
N LYS A 948 21.66 -23.84 6.41
CA LYS A 948 22.97 -24.32 6.87
C LYS A 948 23.45 -25.52 6.05
N LYS A 949 22.57 -26.45 5.68
CA LYS A 949 22.91 -27.63 4.88
C LYS A 949 23.26 -27.26 3.43
N MET A 950 22.56 -26.29 2.86
CA MET A 950 22.77 -25.82 1.48
C MET A 950 23.99 -24.91 1.34
N TYR A 951 24.16 -23.95 2.25
CA TYR A 951 25.13 -22.85 2.10
C TYR A 951 26.20 -22.79 3.20
N GLY A 952 26.11 -23.67 4.20
CA GLY A 952 27.03 -23.73 5.32
C GLY A 952 26.66 -22.79 6.48
N LYS A 953 27.29 -23.03 7.64
CA LYS A 953 27.03 -22.29 8.89
C LYS A 953 27.29 -20.78 8.76
N GLY A 954 28.32 -20.36 8.03
CA GLY A 954 28.65 -18.95 7.88
C GLY A 954 27.51 -18.15 7.25
N LYS A 955 26.93 -18.67 6.17
CA LYS A 955 25.79 -18.07 5.48
C LYS A 955 24.52 -18.08 6.32
N MET A 956 24.25 -19.16 7.06
CA MET A 956 23.15 -19.19 8.04
C MET A 956 23.31 -18.10 9.12
N MET A 957 24.51 -17.84 9.61
CA MET A 957 24.73 -16.78 10.61
C MET A 957 24.56 -15.37 10.02
N GLU A 958 24.95 -15.14 8.77
CA GLU A 958 24.62 -13.90 8.05
C GLU A 958 23.11 -13.69 7.97
N ARG A 959 22.37 -14.76 7.67
CA ARG A 959 20.90 -14.75 7.61
C ARG A 959 20.28 -14.48 8.99
N LEU A 960 20.78 -15.13 10.04
CA LEU A 960 20.31 -14.91 11.41
C LEU A 960 20.52 -13.45 11.85
N LYS A 961 21.59 -12.78 11.37
CA LYS A 961 21.83 -11.37 11.63
C LYS A 961 20.76 -10.47 10.99
N ILE A 962 20.19 -10.85 9.84
CA ILE A 962 19.05 -10.13 9.23
C ILE A 962 17.82 -10.26 10.13
N HIS A 963 17.50 -11.46 10.62
CA HIS A 963 16.40 -11.63 11.58
C HIS A 963 16.64 -10.88 12.89
N GLN A 964 17.88 -10.85 13.39
CA GLN A 964 18.24 -10.02 14.54
C GLN A 964 17.94 -8.55 14.25
N GLN A 965 18.27 -8.06 13.07
CA GLN A 965 17.98 -6.68 12.68
C GLN A 965 16.47 -6.40 12.58
N ILE A 966 15.68 -7.34 12.03
CA ILE A 966 14.22 -7.23 11.98
C ILE A 966 13.64 -7.12 13.38
N TYR A 967 14.01 -8.06 14.26
CA TYR A 967 13.59 -8.05 15.67
C TYR A 967 13.97 -6.74 16.38
N GLU A 968 15.22 -6.28 16.21
CA GLU A 968 15.69 -5.04 16.85
C GLU A 968 14.96 -3.79 16.34
N ASN A 969 14.55 -3.76 15.08
CA ASN A 969 13.80 -2.64 14.51
C ASN A 969 12.31 -2.65 14.92
N GLU A 970 11.72 -3.84 15.09
CA GLU A 970 10.29 -4.00 15.39
C GLU A 970 9.97 -4.05 16.89
N LYS A 971 10.88 -4.50 17.76
CA LYS A 971 10.66 -4.61 19.22
C LYS A 971 10.31 -3.28 19.91
N GLY A 972 10.60 -2.16 19.24
CA GLY A 972 10.29 -0.82 19.70
C GLY A 972 8.99 -0.26 19.12
N LEU A 973 8.26 -1.03 18.31
CA LEU A 973 7.03 -0.65 17.63
C LEU A 973 5.81 -1.44 18.13
N SER A 974 6.00 -2.48 18.94
CA SER A 974 4.93 -3.19 19.66
C SER A 974 5.42 -3.67 21.03
N GLU A 975 4.53 -4.20 21.86
CA GLU A 975 4.87 -4.72 23.18
C GLU A 975 5.81 -5.94 23.07
N ASN A 976 6.98 -5.86 23.71
CA ASN A 976 7.93 -6.96 23.69
C ASN A 976 7.53 -8.04 24.70
N GLN A 977 7.38 -9.28 24.23
CA GLN A 977 6.91 -10.42 25.00
C GLN A 977 8.01 -11.51 25.11
N PRO A 978 8.00 -12.32 26.19
CA PRO A 978 8.74 -13.57 26.21
C PRO A 978 8.33 -14.50 25.06
N LEU A 979 9.29 -15.20 24.46
CA LEU A 979 9.03 -16.04 23.28
C LEU A 979 7.99 -17.14 23.57
N TYR A 980 8.06 -17.79 24.74
CA TYR A 980 7.13 -18.86 25.11
C TYR A 980 5.66 -18.43 25.30
N LYS A 981 5.40 -17.12 25.39
CA LYS A 981 4.08 -16.51 25.57
C LYS A 981 3.69 -15.61 24.40
N VAL A 982 4.43 -15.64 23.30
CA VAL A 982 4.18 -14.77 22.16
C VAL A 982 2.74 -14.93 21.67
N ALA A 983 2.02 -13.81 21.60
CA ALA A 983 0.68 -13.77 21.06
C ALA A 983 0.69 -13.77 19.52
N TYR A 984 -0.42 -14.21 18.92
CA TYR A 984 -0.63 -14.09 17.48
C TYR A 984 -0.50 -12.62 17.04
N GLY A 985 0.08 -12.37 15.86
CA GLY A 985 0.33 -11.02 15.33
C GLY A 985 1.73 -10.46 15.60
N ASN A 986 2.46 -10.94 16.61
CA ASN A 986 3.83 -10.51 16.91
C ASN A 986 4.88 -11.30 16.09
N SER A 987 4.87 -11.11 14.77
CA SER A 987 5.71 -11.89 13.84
C SER A 987 7.22 -11.72 14.06
N HIS A 988 7.74 -10.53 14.37
CA HIS A 988 9.16 -10.38 14.72
C HIS A 988 9.59 -11.17 15.95
N ILE A 989 8.67 -11.48 16.87
CA ILE A 989 8.95 -12.35 18.01
C ILE A 989 8.86 -13.81 17.57
N ALA A 990 7.72 -14.24 17.01
CA ALA A 990 7.49 -15.64 16.67
C ALA A 990 8.44 -16.17 15.58
N TYR A 991 8.77 -15.35 14.58
CA TYR A 991 9.69 -15.72 13.50
C TYR A 991 11.14 -15.36 13.84
N SER A 992 11.43 -14.07 14.02
CA SER A 992 12.81 -13.59 14.09
C SER A 992 13.47 -13.88 15.44
N LYS A 993 12.89 -13.46 16.58
CA LYS A 993 13.39 -13.84 17.93
C LYS A 993 13.38 -15.36 18.08
N GLY A 994 12.34 -16.03 17.59
CA GLY A 994 12.22 -17.48 17.52
C GLY A 994 13.45 -18.15 16.91
N ALA A 995 13.78 -17.81 15.65
CA ALA A 995 14.93 -18.34 14.94
C ALA A 995 16.25 -18.11 15.71
N ILE A 996 16.45 -16.90 16.23
CA ILE A 996 17.65 -16.53 17.00
C ILE A 996 17.80 -17.40 18.25
N VAL A 997 16.72 -17.57 18.99
CA VAL A 997 16.71 -18.31 20.26
C VAL A 997 17.01 -19.80 20.02
N ILE A 998 16.36 -20.44 19.06
CA ILE A 998 16.52 -21.88 18.83
C ILE A 998 17.84 -22.24 18.12
N VAL A 999 18.36 -21.35 17.26
CA VAL A 999 19.73 -21.50 16.72
C VAL A 999 20.76 -21.31 17.83
N LYS A 1000 20.57 -20.35 18.75
CA LYS A 1000 21.44 -20.20 19.92
C LYS A 1000 21.36 -21.41 20.85
N LEU A 1001 20.19 -22.02 21.01
CA LEU A 1001 20.04 -23.29 21.72
C LEU A 1001 20.86 -24.40 21.04
N THR A 1002 20.79 -24.49 19.72
CA THR A 1002 21.58 -25.44 18.91
C THR A 1002 23.09 -25.26 19.13
N GLU A 1003 23.58 -24.03 19.24
CA GLU A 1003 24.99 -23.74 19.56
C GLU A 1003 25.37 -24.10 21.00
N LEU A 1004 24.41 -24.13 21.93
CA LEU A 1004 24.64 -24.44 23.34
C LEU A 1004 24.65 -25.94 23.64
N ILE A 1005 23.72 -26.70 23.07
CA ILE A 1005 23.53 -28.13 23.39
C ILE A 1005 23.77 -29.07 22.21
N GLY A 1006 23.90 -28.54 20.99
CA GLY A 1006 24.08 -29.33 19.76
C GLY A 1006 22.77 -29.57 19.01
N GLU A 1007 22.87 -29.64 17.67
CA GLU A 1007 21.72 -29.83 16.75
C GLU A 1007 21.02 -31.16 17.00
N ASP A 1008 21.78 -32.24 17.20
CA ASP A 1008 21.23 -33.58 17.44
C ASP A 1008 20.35 -33.62 18.69
N TYR A 1009 20.73 -32.91 19.76
CA TYR A 1009 19.94 -32.85 20.99
C TYR A 1009 18.67 -32.01 20.82
N VAL A 1010 18.74 -30.89 20.08
CA VAL A 1010 17.56 -30.09 19.74
C VAL A 1010 16.59 -30.92 18.88
N ASN A 1011 17.09 -31.56 17.82
CA ASN A 1011 16.28 -32.42 16.95
C ASN A 1011 15.69 -33.61 17.72
N MET A 1012 16.42 -34.20 18.66
CA MET A 1012 15.91 -35.25 19.55
C MET A 1012 14.76 -34.75 20.43
N ALA A 1013 14.87 -33.55 21.01
CA ALA A 1013 13.78 -32.96 21.78
C ALA A 1013 12.55 -32.67 20.91
N LEU A 1014 12.73 -32.13 19.70
CA LEU A 1014 11.64 -31.88 18.77
C LEU A 1014 10.96 -33.16 18.30
N LYS A 1015 11.72 -34.23 18.07
CA LYS A 1015 11.20 -35.56 17.77
C LYS A 1015 10.37 -36.12 18.94
N ASN A 1016 10.89 -36.04 20.15
CA ASN A 1016 10.17 -36.49 21.35
C ASN A 1016 8.91 -35.67 21.58
N PHE A 1017 8.98 -34.35 21.38
CA PHE A 1017 7.84 -33.45 21.45
C PHE A 1017 6.74 -33.87 20.46
N LEU A 1018 7.10 -34.12 19.19
CA LEU A 1018 6.17 -34.60 18.18
C LEU A 1018 5.52 -35.92 18.59
N LEU A 1019 6.31 -36.90 19.05
CA LEU A 1019 5.81 -38.23 19.45
C LEU A 1019 4.89 -38.18 20.67
N ASN A 1020 5.20 -37.34 21.65
CA ASN A 1020 4.45 -37.24 22.91
C ASN A 1020 3.21 -36.34 22.80
N ASN A 1021 3.11 -35.54 21.74
CA ASN A 1021 2.06 -34.52 21.57
C ASN A 1021 1.36 -34.60 20.22
N GLN A 1022 1.31 -35.80 19.62
CA GLN A 1022 0.48 -36.01 18.44
C GLN A 1022 -0.98 -35.72 18.76
N TYR A 1023 -1.67 -35.14 17.79
CA TYR A 1023 -3.10 -34.93 17.87
C TYR A 1023 -3.83 -36.27 18.20
N PRO A 1024 -4.84 -36.31 19.11
CA PRO A 1024 -5.73 -35.22 19.53
C PRO A 1024 -5.26 -34.37 20.71
N LYS A 1025 -4.06 -34.62 21.25
CA LYS A 1025 -3.49 -33.69 22.25
C LYS A 1025 -3.19 -32.36 21.55
N LYS A 1026 -3.55 -31.25 22.20
CA LYS A 1026 -3.25 -29.89 21.73
C LYS A 1026 -2.11 -29.31 22.58
N PRO A 1027 -0.84 -29.42 22.13
CA PRO A 1027 0.31 -29.04 22.95
C PRO A 1027 0.40 -27.53 23.17
N THR A 1028 1.15 -27.18 24.21
CA THR A 1028 1.55 -25.83 24.57
C THR A 1028 3.07 -25.66 24.50
N THR A 1029 3.56 -24.44 24.60
CA THR A 1029 5.01 -24.16 24.66
C THR A 1029 5.68 -24.79 25.88
N LEU A 1030 4.93 -25.06 26.96
CA LEU A 1030 5.46 -25.72 28.14
C LEU A 1030 5.84 -27.18 27.86
N ASP A 1031 5.02 -27.91 27.11
CA ASP A 1031 5.32 -29.28 26.68
C ASP A 1031 6.64 -29.36 25.91
N LEU A 1032 6.90 -28.37 25.03
CA LEU A 1032 8.16 -28.29 24.28
C LEU A 1032 9.36 -27.96 25.19
N LEU A 1033 9.20 -26.99 26.10
CA LEU A 1033 10.26 -26.64 27.05
C LEU A 1033 10.65 -27.83 27.94
N GLU A 1034 9.70 -28.66 28.35
CA GLU A 1034 9.97 -29.88 29.09
C GLU A 1034 10.84 -30.86 28.29
N GLU A 1035 10.56 -31.05 27.00
CA GLU A 1035 11.39 -31.90 26.14
C GLU A 1035 12.81 -31.34 25.98
N PHE A 1036 12.94 -30.01 25.88
CA PHE A 1036 14.27 -29.41 25.92
C PHE A 1036 15.00 -29.68 27.23
N TYR A 1037 14.35 -29.56 28.40
CA TYR A 1037 14.98 -29.83 29.70
C TYR A 1037 15.42 -31.29 29.86
N LYS A 1038 14.72 -32.25 29.24
CA LYS A 1038 15.04 -33.69 29.30
C LYS A 1038 16.32 -34.05 28.54
N VAL A 1039 16.64 -33.33 27.46
CA VAL A 1039 17.82 -33.63 26.63
C VAL A 1039 19.10 -32.89 27.06
N VAL A 1040 19.00 -31.97 28.02
CA VAL A 1040 20.15 -31.17 28.47
C VAL A 1040 21.10 -32.00 29.36
N PRO A 1041 22.42 -31.96 29.11
CA PRO A 1041 23.39 -32.76 29.88
C PRO A 1041 23.74 -32.21 31.28
N ASN A 1042 23.35 -30.97 31.63
CA ASN A 1042 23.69 -30.33 32.91
C ASN A 1042 22.61 -29.31 33.34
N ASP A 1043 22.30 -29.23 34.63
CA ASP A 1043 21.35 -28.28 35.22
C ASP A 1043 21.68 -26.80 34.98
N ASN A 1044 22.95 -26.41 34.87
CA ASN A 1044 23.34 -25.02 34.54
C ASN A 1044 22.81 -24.60 33.14
N LEU A 1045 22.73 -25.54 32.20
CA LEU A 1045 22.22 -25.26 30.87
C LEU A 1045 20.69 -25.13 30.86
N LYS A 1046 19.96 -25.74 31.81
CA LYS A 1046 18.51 -25.54 31.96
C LYS A 1046 18.16 -24.10 32.30
N SER A 1047 18.92 -23.46 33.21
CA SER A 1047 18.73 -22.04 33.53
C SER A 1047 18.95 -21.14 32.30
N LYS A 1048 19.91 -21.47 31.43
CA LYS A 1048 20.10 -20.72 30.17
C LYS A 1048 18.92 -20.87 29.21
N ILE A 1049 18.27 -22.03 29.16
CA ILE A 1049 17.05 -22.24 28.37
C ILE A 1049 15.93 -21.36 28.93
N GLU A 1050 15.76 -21.29 30.25
CA GLU A 1050 14.78 -20.39 30.84
C GLU A 1050 15.00 -18.93 30.43
N THR A 1051 16.24 -18.45 30.53
CA THR A 1051 16.59 -17.10 30.07
C THR A 1051 16.31 -16.88 28.58
N LEU A 1052 16.58 -17.87 27.73
CA LEU A 1052 16.36 -17.73 26.29
C LEU A 1052 14.88 -17.62 25.90
N PHE A 1053 13.99 -18.37 26.55
CA PHE A 1053 12.58 -18.46 26.16
C PHE A 1053 11.64 -17.61 27.02
N LYS A 1054 11.95 -17.43 28.31
CA LYS A 1054 11.06 -16.78 29.29
C LYS A 1054 11.41 -15.32 29.59
N GLU A 1055 12.62 -14.84 29.23
CA GLU A 1055 13.01 -13.44 29.43
C GLU A 1055 12.82 -12.60 28.13
N ILE A 1056 12.73 -11.28 28.32
CA ILE A 1056 12.42 -10.29 27.27
C ILE A 1056 13.67 -9.79 26.56
#